data_AF-A0A0H5C283-F1
#
_entry.id   AF-A0A0H5C283-F1
#
_cell.length_a   1.000
_cell.length_b   1.000
_cell.length_c   1.000
_cell.angle_alpha   90.00
_cell.angle_beta   90.00
_cell.angle_gamma   90.00
#
_symmetry.space_group_name_H-M   'P 1'
#
loop_
_entity.id
_entity.type
_entity.pdbx_description
1 polymer ?
#
loop_
_entity_poly.entity_id
_entity_poly.type
_entity_poly.pdbx_seq_one_letter_code
_entity_poly.pdbx_strand_id
1 'polypeptide(L)'
;MSLLKRTNRVVIHEAIQEEDDDDDEAVNTHRKDEDNNQNNNNGAEDSESSSNYTDSPEYQAGEGPCTESIPKLLVICLLPAALNTNAFDSALTGRSAVPFSGFKTPQIASDRWNERIQHATIEKKPETVKGERFAERGIYDVFDNYHDPYPCWSNPNEIPITREEIELVFIELMENFGFQLDNTRNMFDFLMRLLDSRASRMTANQALRSIHADYIGGINSNFKKWYFSAQLDIDDTVGFANANKDGQPKSSYKRKNKGNPLFESKISLEQSEVRWVENMSSLSAYDSVVQVSIYLLVWGEANNIRFMPECLCFIFKCCNDYWYGLEKLKEDNADFKPPESFLDHVITPLYEFYRDQVYELVDGRYIVKDKDHSSIIGYDDINQFFWYRKGLEKIQIKDSKKLLIEIPVHERYLHLNNIRWSKCFYKTYKERRTWLHIILNFNRIWIIHISMFWIYTLANASALYTKNYQQLLDNKPPMYITLTVLSLNGAVSTLINLIATLLEYLFVPRRWPGAQSLTKRSVLLTLILLLLTIPTLYILGAFPMSINEKAAMGISISQFILGTLVSIYFAIAPLSSLFGSTLSGKRDTLANINFTNSIHKLKGKARLSSFGLWFAVFTAKLIESYFFLTLSLKDPIRELSAIHATRCIGEQYLGTIVCRIQPMVLLTLMVITDLVLFFLDTYMWYIICNTIHSVCRSLYIGVSIWTPWRNIFSRLPKRIFSKVMATTQDNTFKSKVLVSQVWNAIIVAMYREHLLSLEHVQRLIYQQVAQTDLSGNQTTTLKEPNFFMSQEDEIMKSPLFESQSEAQRRITYFAQSLSTPMPDPVPVSQMPTFSALIPHFSEKITLTLREIIREEEGYSNVTLLEYLKKLHESEWKCFVQDTKMLAEENDLTSSSSSEDYSAGGNIAGTKQEPGNLPFYTVGFKSATPEYILRTRIWASLRSQTIYRTISGFMNYSRAIKLMYDVEYPLKRSSDFESDELLRMEKAAVMALRKFRMVVSMQRMNDFSAEEREDKELILRAYQSCKFHIWRKM
;
A
#
# COMPACT_ATOMS: atom_id res chain seq x y z
N MET A 1 7.69 -14.00 5.26
CA MET A 1 7.53 -12.63 4.70
C MET A 1 8.29 -12.45 3.39
N SER A 2 9.51 -12.99 3.23
CA SER A 2 10.23 -13.03 1.93
C SER A 2 9.59 -13.99 0.89
N LEU A 3 8.96 -15.08 1.33
CA LEU A 3 8.22 -16.01 0.47
C LEU A 3 6.91 -15.41 -0.08
N LEU A 4 6.20 -14.58 0.71
CA LEU A 4 4.98 -13.86 0.27
C LEU A 4 5.29 -12.75 -0.75
N LYS A 5 6.49 -12.15 -0.69
CA LYS A 5 6.98 -11.24 -1.74
C LYS A 5 7.39 -11.97 -3.03
N ARG A 6 7.67 -13.28 -2.97
CA ARG A 6 7.97 -14.11 -4.15
C ARG A 6 6.72 -14.71 -4.78
N THR A 7 5.73 -15.18 -4.00
CA THR A 7 4.47 -15.69 -4.56
C THR A 7 3.63 -14.61 -5.22
N ASN A 8 3.62 -13.38 -4.70
CA ASN A 8 2.97 -12.25 -5.41
C ASN A 8 3.73 -11.83 -6.69
N ARG A 9 5.00 -12.19 -6.84
CA ARG A 9 5.73 -12.02 -8.11
C ARG A 9 5.43 -13.11 -9.13
N VAL A 10 5.07 -14.32 -8.69
CA VAL A 10 4.69 -15.43 -9.57
C VAL A 10 3.27 -15.23 -10.12
N VAL A 11 2.31 -14.78 -9.29
CA VAL A 11 0.93 -14.49 -9.76
C VAL A 11 0.88 -13.27 -10.69
N ILE A 12 1.81 -12.32 -10.56
CA ILE A 12 1.94 -11.21 -11.52
C ILE A 12 2.66 -11.66 -12.81
N HIS A 13 3.50 -12.69 -12.75
CA HIS A 13 4.13 -13.28 -13.95
C HIS A 13 3.17 -14.19 -14.72
N GLU A 14 2.30 -14.95 -14.04
CA GLU A 14 1.30 -15.80 -14.70
C GLU A 14 0.20 -14.98 -15.40
N ALA A 15 -0.11 -13.76 -14.93
CA ALA A 15 -1.02 -12.84 -15.64
C ALA A 15 -0.35 -12.10 -16.82
N ILE A 16 0.97 -12.25 -17.00
CA ILE A 16 1.74 -11.67 -18.10
C ILE A 16 2.22 -12.77 -19.09
N GLN A 17 2.12 -14.05 -18.72
CA GLN A 17 2.53 -15.19 -19.56
C GLN A 17 1.41 -15.79 -20.43
N GLU A 18 0.21 -15.23 -20.48
CA GLU A 18 -0.83 -15.66 -21.44
C GLU A 18 -0.71 -14.98 -22.83
N GLU A 19 0.30 -14.14 -23.08
CA GLU A 19 0.51 -13.48 -24.38
C GLU A 19 1.82 -13.86 -25.12
N ASP A 20 2.72 -14.64 -24.52
CA ASP A 20 3.99 -15.02 -25.16
C ASP A 20 4.31 -16.50 -24.86
N ASP A 21 3.81 -17.43 -25.68
CA ASP A 21 4.40 -18.76 -25.96
C ASP A 21 3.51 -19.49 -27.00
N ASP A 22 3.78 -19.31 -28.29
CA ASP A 22 3.51 -20.30 -29.34
C ASP A 22 4.36 -19.94 -30.58
N ASP A 23 5.54 -20.56 -30.67
CA ASP A 23 6.20 -21.02 -31.92
C ASP A 23 7.50 -21.75 -31.53
N ASP A 24 7.44 -23.08 -31.36
CA ASP A 24 8.08 -23.99 -32.33
C ASP A 24 7.93 -25.50 -32.04
N GLU A 25 7.56 -26.19 -33.14
CA GLU A 25 7.77 -27.59 -33.54
C GLU A 25 6.90 -28.78 -33.05
N ALA A 26 5.90 -29.07 -33.92
CA ALA A 26 5.93 -30.19 -34.89
C ALA A 26 5.24 -31.56 -34.60
N VAL A 27 4.18 -31.80 -35.39
CA VAL A 27 3.91 -32.99 -36.25
C VAL A 27 3.53 -34.34 -35.60
N ASN A 28 2.24 -34.72 -35.64
CA ASN A 28 1.72 -35.81 -36.49
C ASN A 28 0.19 -36.07 -36.37
N THR A 29 -0.49 -35.91 -37.52
CA THR A 29 -1.59 -36.70 -38.13
C THR A 29 -2.49 -37.64 -37.29
N HIS A 30 -3.83 -37.43 -37.32
CA HIS A 30 -4.83 -38.18 -38.14
C HIS A 30 -6.28 -38.20 -37.55
N ARG A 31 -7.22 -37.61 -38.31
CA ARG A 31 -8.46 -38.20 -38.90
C ARG A 31 -9.72 -38.54 -38.06
N LYS A 32 -10.86 -38.17 -38.69
CA LYS A 32 -12.28 -38.67 -38.66
C LYS A 32 -13.23 -37.93 -37.70
N ASP A 33 -14.22 -37.17 -38.18
CA ASP A 33 -15.43 -37.46 -39.01
C ASP A 33 -16.67 -37.78 -38.14
N GLU A 34 -17.83 -37.28 -38.59
CA GLU A 34 -19.24 -37.64 -38.30
C GLU A 34 -20.11 -36.67 -37.46
N ASP A 35 -20.79 -35.78 -38.18
CA ASP A 35 -22.24 -35.78 -38.48
C ASP A 35 -23.33 -36.08 -37.41
N ASN A 36 -24.32 -35.16 -37.44
CA ASN A 36 -25.77 -35.38 -37.61
C ASN A 36 -26.78 -35.28 -36.44
N ASN A 37 -27.81 -34.48 -36.77
CA ASN A 37 -29.26 -34.61 -36.53
C ASN A 37 -29.84 -34.35 -35.14
N GLN A 38 -30.68 -33.30 -34.97
CA GLN A 38 -32.06 -33.07 -35.46
C GLN A 38 -33.15 -33.65 -34.53
N ASN A 39 -34.07 -32.76 -34.15
CA ASN A 39 -35.51 -32.98 -33.92
C ASN A 39 -35.89 -33.79 -32.65
N ASN A 40 -37.00 -33.56 -31.95
CA ASN A 40 -38.27 -32.94 -32.33
C ASN A 40 -39.12 -32.64 -31.07
N ASN A 41 -40.01 -31.65 -31.22
CA ASN A 41 -41.44 -31.64 -30.85
C ASN A 41 -41.96 -31.39 -29.41
N ASN A 42 -42.62 -30.23 -29.32
CA ASN A 42 -44.07 -29.99 -29.19
C ASN A 42 -44.84 -30.20 -27.87
N GLY A 43 -45.73 -29.22 -27.63
CA GLY A 43 -46.95 -29.29 -26.80
C GLY A 43 -47.08 -28.07 -25.88
N ALA A 44 -47.55 -26.91 -26.36
CA ALA A 44 -48.97 -26.50 -26.54
C ALA A 44 -49.71 -26.34 -25.18
N GLU A 45 -50.02 -25.08 -24.81
CA GLU A 45 -51.39 -24.53 -24.71
C GLU A 45 -51.96 -24.78 -23.30
N ASP A 46 -52.55 -23.85 -22.54
CA ASP A 46 -53.45 -22.73 -22.86
C ASP A 46 -53.54 -21.84 -21.58
N SER A 47 -53.46 -20.51 -21.69
CA SER A 47 -54.59 -19.57 -21.89
C SER A 47 -55.41 -19.38 -20.60
N GLU A 48 -55.36 -18.21 -19.98
CA GLU A 48 -56.28 -17.06 -20.11
C GLU A 48 -56.68 -16.72 -18.66
N SER A 49 -57.04 -15.54 -18.20
CA SER A 49 -57.21 -14.16 -18.62
C SER A 49 -57.63 -13.48 -17.28
N SER A 50 -57.77 -12.19 -17.05
CA SER A 50 -57.81 -10.96 -17.82
C SER A 50 -57.92 -9.85 -16.77
N SER A 51 -57.21 -8.73 -17.00
CA SER A 51 -57.74 -7.37 -16.85
C SER A 51 -58.09 -6.87 -15.41
N ASN A 52 -57.96 -5.60 -15.00
CA ASN A 52 -57.73 -4.35 -15.69
C ASN A 52 -57.81 -3.20 -14.65
N TYR A 53 -57.16 -2.06 -14.92
CA TYR A 53 -57.50 -0.69 -14.44
C TYR A 53 -57.39 -0.43 -12.90
N THR A 54 -56.99 0.72 -12.34
CA THR A 54 -56.41 2.00 -12.76
C THR A 54 -56.04 2.79 -11.49
N ASP A 55 -55.31 3.88 -11.69
CA ASP A 55 -55.39 5.15 -10.94
C ASP A 55 -54.79 5.28 -9.52
N SER A 56 -53.76 6.15 -9.49
CA SER A 56 -53.37 7.05 -8.40
C SER A 56 -54.59 7.82 -7.83
N PRO A 57 -54.58 8.35 -6.58
CA PRO A 57 -53.82 9.58 -6.32
C PRO A 57 -53.35 9.80 -4.84
N GLU A 58 -52.60 10.88 -4.62
CA GLU A 58 -52.72 11.91 -3.54
C GLU A 58 -53.26 11.50 -2.14
N TYR A 59 -52.76 11.94 -0.96
CA TYR A 59 -52.25 13.25 -0.53
C TYR A 59 -51.76 13.18 0.95
N GLN A 60 -50.85 14.10 1.31
CA GLN A 60 -50.72 14.90 2.56
C GLN A 60 -50.75 14.31 4.00
N ALA A 61 -49.62 14.59 4.69
CA ALA A 61 -49.44 15.37 5.93
C ALA A 61 -50.18 15.04 7.25
N GLY A 62 -49.43 15.06 8.36
CA GLY A 62 -49.95 15.44 9.68
C GLY A 62 -49.37 14.71 10.90
N GLU A 63 -48.41 15.37 11.56
CA GLU A 63 -48.25 15.56 13.02
C GLU A 63 -48.27 14.37 14.03
N GLY A 64 -47.30 14.36 14.95
CA GLY A 64 -47.12 13.37 16.05
C GLY A 64 -48.06 13.59 17.25
N PRO A 65 -47.68 13.32 18.53
CA PRO A 65 -46.54 12.59 19.10
C PRO A 65 -47.00 11.57 20.21
N CYS A 66 -46.09 11.25 21.17
CA CYS A 66 -46.25 10.48 22.44
C CYS A 66 -46.11 8.95 22.34
N THR A 67 -45.50 8.19 23.26
CA THR A 67 -44.46 8.27 24.32
C THR A 67 -44.41 6.85 24.94
N GLU A 68 -43.37 6.55 25.74
CA GLU A 68 -43.20 5.39 26.63
C GLU A 68 -42.63 4.11 25.99
N SER A 69 -41.69 3.37 26.57
CA SER A 69 -40.95 3.46 27.83
C SER A 69 -39.71 2.56 27.77
N ILE A 70 -38.62 2.98 28.40
CA ILE A 70 -37.37 2.23 28.60
C ILE A 70 -37.15 2.08 30.11
N PRO A 71 -36.81 0.89 30.65
CA PRO A 71 -36.10 0.79 31.91
C PRO A 71 -34.58 0.69 31.70
N LYS A 72 -33.89 1.45 32.54
CA LYS A 72 -32.45 1.68 32.64
C LYS A 72 -31.70 0.48 33.22
N LEU A 73 -30.44 0.29 32.76
CA LEU A 73 -29.30 0.19 33.68
C LEU A 73 -28.03 0.68 32.98
N LEU A 74 -27.50 1.77 33.51
CA LEU A 74 -26.50 2.67 32.98
C LEU A 74 -25.57 3.01 34.14
N VAL A 75 -24.28 2.70 34.04
CA VAL A 75 -23.24 3.29 34.91
C VAL A 75 -21.93 3.40 34.11
N ILE A 76 -21.48 4.67 33.97
CA ILE A 76 -20.17 5.19 33.52
C ILE A 76 -19.91 5.19 32.00
N CYS A 77 -20.40 6.25 31.35
CA CYS A 77 -19.62 7.12 30.45
C CYS A 77 -20.53 8.27 29.96
N LEU A 78 -20.04 9.52 30.04
CA LEU A 78 -20.56 10.82 29.56
C LEU A 78 -20.90 11.78 30.73
N LEU A 79 -19.98 12.68 31.12
CA LEU A 79 -19.81 14.10 30.69
C LEU A 79 -19.77 14.95 32.00
N PRO A 80 -19.18 16.17 32.08
CA PRO A 80 -19.33 17.29 31.14
C PRO A 80 -17.99 18.01 30.79
N ALA A 81 -17.80 18.78 29.71
CA ALA A 81 -18.62 19.82 29.08
C ALA A 81 -19.11 20.91 30.05
N ALA A 82 -18.18 21.50 30.81
CA ALA A 82 -18.32 22.81 31.43
C ALA A 82 -16.93 23.45 31.54
N LEU A 83 -16.45 24.04 30.44
CA LEU A 83 -15.27 24.91 30.48
C LEU A 83 -15.76 26.32 30.81
N ASN A 84 -15.48 26.73 32.04
CA ASN A 84 -15.60 28.12 32.48
C ASN A 84 -14.76 29.02 31.57
N THR A 85 -15.44 29.87 30.81
CA THR A 85 -14.92 31.17 30.38
C THR A 85 -14.85 32.05 31.62
N ASN A 86 -13.67 32.15 32.25
CA ASN A 86 -13.19 33.22 33.13
C ASN A 86 -12.02 32.68 33.98
N ALA A 87 -10.85 32.56 33.34
CA ALA A 87 -9.55 32.46 34.00
C ALA A 87 -8.48 33.03 33.04
N PHE A 88 -8.76 34.21 32.49
CA PHE A 88 -7.73 35.15 32.10
C PHE A 88 -7.55 36.10 33.29
N ASP A 89 -6.31 36.45 33.56
CA ASP A 89 -5.79 37.22 34.69
C ASP A 89 -5.40 36.43 35.95
N SER A 90 -4.11 36.59 36.29
CA SER A 90 -3.41 36.17 37.50
C SER A 90 -2.72 34.80 37.51
N ALA A 91 -1.52 34.75 36.92
CA ALA A 91 -0.38 34.02 37.51
C ALA A 91 0.99 34.58 37.03
N LEU A 92 1.15 35.90 37.12
CA LEU A 92 2.47 36.55 37.13
C LEU A 92 3.02 36.47 38.56
N THR A 93 3.68 35.37 38.92
CA THR A 93 4.64 35.37 40.04
C THR A 93 5.68 34.27 39.86
N GLY A 94 6.94 34.66 39.72
CA GLY A 94 8.08 33.77 39.75
C GLY A 94 8.20 33.05 41.09
N ARG A 95 8.28 31.72 41.03
CA ARG A 95 8.96 30.84 41.98
C ARG A 95 9.13 29.49 41.31
N SER A 96 10.40 29.08 41.19
CA SER A 96 10.87 27.80 40.68
C SER A 96 10.09 26.60 41.24
N ALA A 97 9.19 26.03 40.43
CA ALA A 97 8.62 24.71 40.63
C ALA A 97 9.13 23.81 39.49
N VAL A 98 9.83 22.74 39.85
CA VAL A 98 10.36 21.73 38.92
C VAL A 98 9.20 21.06 38.19
N PRO A 99 9.08 21.11 36.84
CA PRO A 99 8.04 20.36 36.16
C PRO A 99 8.53 19.01 35.64
N PHE A 100 7.60 18.07 35.73
CA PHE A 100 7.66 16.64 35.45
C PHE A 100 7.28 16.34 33.99
N SER A 101 8.02 15.51 33.24
CA SER A 101 7.64 15.22 31.84
C SER A 101 8.38 14.01 31.22
N GLY A 102 7.64 13.21 30.43
CA GLY A 102 8.08 12.06 29.62
C GLY A 102 8.35 12.41 28.15
N PHE A 103 8.90 13.59 27.91
CA PHE A 103 9.70 14.00 26.77
C PHE A 103 10.34 15.32 27.24
N LYS A 104 11.30 15.24 28.16
CA LYS A 104 11.96 16.45 28.68
C LYS A 104 13.01 16.86 27.67
N THR A 105 12.76 17.95 26.95
CA THR A 105 13.83 18.81 26.46
C THR A 105 14.50 19.41 27.71
N PRO A 106 15.81 19.21 27.91
CA PRO A 106 16.45 19.47 29.19
C PRO A 106 16.49 20.96 29.49
N GLN A 107 15.58 21.42 30.35
CA GLN A 107 15.48 22.80 30.84
C GLN A 107 15.06 23.76 29.71
N ILE A 108 14.05 24.61 29.96
CA ILE A 108 13.99 26.02 29.56
C ILE A 108 12.56 26.50 29.86
N ALA A 109 12.46 27.59 30.60
CA ALA A 109 11.26 28.40 30.70
C ALA A 109 10.97 28.98 29.32
N SER A 110 9.77 28.77 28.77
CA SER A 110 9.34 29.28 27.45
C SER A 110 9.68 30.76 27.22
N ASP A 111 9.75 31.53 28.29
CA ASP A 111 10.01 32.97 28.29
C ASP A 111 11.41 33.33 27.76
N ARG A 112 12.44 32.50 27.99
CA ARG A 112 13.81 32.74 27.48
C ARG A 112 13.95 32.57 25.96
N TRP A 113 13.13 31.70 25.36
CA TRP A 113 13.12 31.53 23.89
C TRP A 113 12.42 32.69 23.19
N ASN A 114 11.38 33.26 23.81
CA ASN A 114 10.74 34.47 23.29
C ASN A 114 11.73 35.65 23.23
N GLU A 115 12.63 35.77 24.22
CA GLU A 115 13.72 36.76 24.19
C GLU A 115 14.73 36.46 23.06
N ARG A 116 15.07 35.19 22.80
CA ARG A 116 15.96 34.81 21.70
C ARG A 116 15.36 35.08 20.32
N ILE A 117 14.05 34.90 20.15
CA ILE A 117 13.32 35.28 18.92
C ILE A 117 13.39 36.80 18.72
N GLN A 118 13.19 37.59 19.78
CA GLN A 118 13.32 39.05 19.73
C GLN A 118 14.75 39.50 19.42
N HIS A 119 15.77 38.87 20.00
CA HIS A 119 17.17 39.21 19.72
C HIS A 119 17.63 38.76 18.32
N ALA A 120 17.22 37.57 17.86
CA ALA A 120 17.58 37.04 16.54
C ALA A 120 16.93 37.83 15.38
N THR A 121 15.68 38.29 15.56
CA THR A 121 14.98 39.13 14.57
C THR A 121 15.56 40.54 14.47
N ILE A 122 16.22 41.05 15.51
CA ILE A 122 16.79 42.41 15.54
C ILE A 122 18.25 42.44 15.03
N GLU A 123 19.06 41.41 15.31
CA GLU A 123 20.51 41.43 15.01
C GLU A 123 20.94 40.66 13.76
N LYS A 124 20.13 39.71 13.24
CA LYS A 124 20.47 38.94 12.03
C LYS A 124 19.42 39.15 10.95
N LYS A 125 19.56 40.24 10.17
CA LYS A 125 19.04 40.18 8.79
C LYS A 125 19.75 39.02 8.09
N PRO A 126 19.02 38.11 7.41
CA PRO A 126 19.63 36.96 6.76
C PRO A 126 20.42 37.43 5.54
N GLU A 127 21.67 37.83 5.73
CA GLU A 127 22.67 37.74 4.68
C GLU A 127 23.02 36.25 4.54
N THR A 128 22.21 35.53 3.76
CA THR A 128 22.61 34.21 3.27
C THR A 128 23.94 34.35 2.55
N VAL A 129 24.74 33.28 2.49
CA VAL A 129 26.08 33.25 1.86
C VAL A 129 26.10 33.73 0.38
N LYS A 130 24.95 34.07 -0.23
CA LYS A 130 24.84 34.74 -1.55
C LYS A 130 23.66 35.74 -1.70
N GLY A 131 22.96 36.15 -0.62
CA GLY A 131 21.79 37.03 -0.72
C GLY A 131 20.51 36.41 -1.33
N GLU A 132 20.51 35.11 -1.60
CA GLU A 132 19.34 34.35 -2.10
C GLU A 132 18.51 33.79 -0.92
N ARG A 133 17.18 33.98 -0.94
CA ARG A 133 16.24 33.32 0.01
C ARG A 133 16.12 31.83 -0.32
N PHE A 134 15.87 30.97 0.68
CA PHE A 134 15.66 29.52 0.48
C PHE A 134 14.43 29.18 -0.37
N ALA A 135 13.41 30.04 -0.34
CA ALA A 135 12.27 29.95 -1.24
C ALA A 135 12.66 30.40 -2.65
N GLU A 136 13.25 29.50 -3.44
CA GLU A 136 13.45 29.76 -4.86
C GLU A 136 12.10 29.86 -5.58
N ARG A 137 11.94 30.92 -6.38
CA ARG A 137 10.80 31.15 -7.27
C ARG A 137 10.77 30.16 -8.47
N GLY A 138 11.79 29.30 -8.61
CA GLY A 138 12.26 28.72 -9.88
C GLY A 138 11.24 28.13 -10.88
N ILE A 139 10.12 27.53 -10.45
CA ILE A 139 9.11 27.01 -11.40
C ILE A 139 8.04 28.07 -11.73
N TYR A 140 7.81 29.00 -10.80
CA TYR A 140 6.83 30.08 -10.95
C TYR A 140 7.43 31.30 -11.67
N ASP A 141 8.76 31.37 -11.81
CA ASP A 141 9.45 32.39 -12.61
C ASP A 141 9.16 32.29 -14.13
N VAL A 142 8.53 31.20 -14.58
CA VAL A 142 8.09 31.05 -15.99
C VAL A 142 6.89 31.96 -16.30
N PHE A 143 6.20 32.44 -15.27
CA PHE A 143 5.01 33.27 -15.40
C PHE A 143 5.34 34.77 -15.32
N ASP A 144 4.61 35.58 -16.06
CA ASP A 144 4.80 37.04 -16.09
C ASP A 144 4.40 37.66 -14.75
N ASN A 145 3.39 37.09 -14.07
CA ASN A 145 2.93 37.56 -12.78
C ASN A 145 3.66 36.86 -11.61
N TYR A 146 3.94 37.63 -10.55
CA TYR A 146 4.48 37.06 -9.33
C TYR A 146 3.44 36.19 -8.61
N HIS A 147 3.75 34.90 -8.49
CA HIS A 147 2.95 33.94 -7.74
C HIS A 147 3.71 33.41 -6.53
N ASP A 148 3.14 33.60 -5.34
CA ASP A 148 3.67 32.99 -4.12
C ASP A 148 3.55 31.46 -4.20
N PRO A 149 4.65 30.70 -4.00
CA PRO A 149 4.61 29.24 -3.94
C PRO A 149 3.74 28.66 -2.82
N TYR A 150 3.51 29.41 -1.73
CA TYR A 150 2.84 28.94 -0.51
C TYR A 150 1.67 29.85 -0.05
N PRO A 151 0.71 30.18 -0.92
CA PRO A 151 -0.25 31.26 -0.66
C PRO A 151 -1.18 30.98 0.54
N CYS A 152 -1.46 29.72 0.89
CA CYS A 152 -2.29 29.40 2.06
C CYS A 152 -1.51 29.49 3.39
N TRP A 153 -0.19 29.56 3.36
CA TRP A 153 0.64 29.80 4.55
C TRP A 153 1.15 31.24 4.64
N SER A 154 0.73 32.13 3.75
CA SER A 154 1.22 33.51 3.68
C SER A 154 0.27 34.56 4.26
N ASN A 155 -0.89 34.17 4.80
CA ASN A 155 -1.85 35.11 5.39
C ASN A 155 -1.39 35.55 6.80
N PRO A 156 -0.93 36.80 7.01
CA PRO A 156 -0.31 37.22 8.27
C PRO A 156 -1.27 37.21 9.47
N ASN A 157 -2.58 37.29 9.25
CA ASN A 157 -3.57 37.38 10.34
C ASN A 157 -3.91 36.02 10.97
N GLU A 158 -3.51 34.90 10.35
CA GLU A 158 -3.96 33.54 10.74
C GLU A 158 -2.80 32.58 11.04
N ILE A 159 -1.55 32.99 10.79
CA ILE A 159 -0.38 32.12 10.90
C ILE A 159 0.22 32.12 12.32
N PRO A 160 0.56 30.93 12.86
CA PRO A 160 1.19 30.83 14.17
C PRO A 160 2.69 31.14 14.17
N ILE A 161 3.33 31.08 13.00
CA ILE A 161 4.76 31.35 12.77
C ILE A 161 4.96 31.77 11.32
N THR A 162 5.80 32.78 11.10
CA THR A 162 6.05 33.35 9.77
C THR A 162 7.01 32.49 8.96
N ARG A 163 6.98 32.63 7.62
CA ARG A 163 7.93 31.95 6.73
C ARG A 163 9.39 32.30 7.04
N GLU A 164 9.65 33.56 7.37
CA GLU A 164 11.00 34.07 7.65
C GLU A 164 11.54 33.45 8.96
N GLU A 165 10.70 33.29 9.98
CA GLU A 165 11.07 32.56 11.20
C GLU A 165 11.34 31.08 10.94
N ILE A 166 10.55 30.41 10.10
CA ILE A 166 10.83 29.02 9.71
C ILE A 166 12.17 28.93 8.97
N GLU A 167 12.46 29.85 8.05
CA GLU A 167 13.73 29.89 7.32
C GLU A 167 14.92 30.07 8.28
N LEU A 168 14.80 30.97 9.27
CA LEU A 168 15.80 31.15 10.31
C LEU A 168 16.04 29.87 11.12
N VAL A 169 14.99 29.13 11.48
CA VAL A 169 15.13 27.82 12.16
C VAL A 169 15.97 26.86 11.33
N PHE A 170 15.73 26.76 10.02
CA PHE A 170 16.52 25.89 9.14
C PHE A 170 17.99 26.31 9.06
N ILE A 171 18.27 27.61 8.99
CA ILE A 171 19.64 28.14 8.98
C ILE A 171 20.35 27.83 10.30
N GLU A 172 19.70 28.07 11.44
CA GLU A 172 20.30 27.76 12.74
C GLU A 172 20.58 26.26 12.91
N LEU A 173 19.65 25.40 12.46
CA LEU A 173 19.87 23.94 12.50
C LEU A 173 21.02 23.53 11.58
N MET A 174 21.12 24.12 10.38
CA MET A 174 22.22 23.87 9.46
C MET A 174 23.58 24.20 10.10
N GLU A 175 23.71 25.38 10.71
CA GLU A 175 24.95 25.82 11.35
C GLU A 175 25.34 24.98 12.58
N ASN A 176 24.37 24.56 13.39
CA ASN A 176 24.66 23.85 14.65
C ASN A 176 24.92 22.34 14.48
N PHE A 177 24.41 21.74 13.40
CA PHE A 177 24.56 20.31 13.12
C PHE A 177 25.47 20.00 11.92
N GLY A 178 25.78 21.00 11.07
CA GLY A 178 26.57 20.81 9.86
C GLY A 178 25.79 20.10 8.74
N PHE A 179 24.50 20.41 8.57
CA PHE A 179 23.69 19.90 7.45
C PHE A 179 24.12 20.57 6.13
N GLN A 180 23.98 19.86 5.02
CA GLN A 180 24.26 20.38 3.68
C GLN A 180 23.24 21.45 3.28
N LEU A 181 23.71 22.55 2.68
CA LEU A 181 22.86 23.67 2.25
C LEU A 181 21.73 23.22 1.31
N ASP A 182 22.03 22.35 0.34
CA ASP A 182 21.04 21.83 -0.61
C ASP A 182 19.98 20.97 0.08
N ASN A 183 20.38 20.17 1.07
CA ASN A 183 19.44 19.39 1.88
C ASN A 183 18.51 20.32 2.66
N THR A 184 19.07 21.35 3.28
CA THR A 184 18.32 22.37 4.04
C THR A 184 17.30 23.10 3.16
N ARG A 185 17.69 23.57 1.97
CA ARG A 185 16.79 24.21 1.00
C ARG A 185 15.64 23.27 0.57
N ASN A 186 15.97 22.02 0.24
CA ASN A 186 14.98 21.03 -0.18
C ASN A 186 13.98 20.65 0.92
N MET A 187 14.47 20.45 2.15
CA MET A 187 13.62 20.09 3.29
C MET A 187 12.77 21.26 3.77
N PHE A 188 13.27 22.50 3.64
CA PHE A 188 12.47 23.71 3.85
C PHE A 188 11.30 23.80 2.86
N ASP A 189 11.56 23.70 1.55
CA ASP A 189 10.51 23.71 0.53
C ASP A 189 9.50 22.57 0.73
N PHE A 190 9.98 21.38 1.13
CA PHE A 190 9.13 20.25 1.45
C PHE A 190 8.20 20.53 2.64
N LEU A 191 8.72 21.07 3.75
CA LEU A 191 7.90 21.43 4.92
C LEU A 191 6.87 22.51 4.55
N MET A 192 7.28 23.54 3.83
CA MET A 192 6.40 24.62 3.40
C MET A 192 5.25 24.11 2.52
N ARG A 193 5.51 23.16 1.60
CA ARG A 193 4.44 22.52 0.82
C ARG A 193 3.50 21.68 1.67
N LEU A 194 4.00 20.97 2.67
CA LEU A 194 3.13 20.21 3.58
C LEU A 194 2.21 21.15 4.37
N LEU A 195 2.77 22.26 4.87
CA LEU A 195 2.04 23.30 5.60
C LEU A 195 0.97 23.94 4.72
N ASP A 196 1.35 24.42 3.53
CA ASP A 196 0.45 25.04 2.55
C ASP A 196 -0.68 24.09 2.11
N SER A 197 -0.34 22.82 1.87
CA SER A 197 -1.29 21.79 1.49
C SER A 197 -2.34 21.52 2.57
N ARG A 198 -1.95 21.50 3.85
CA ARG A 198 -2.92 21.30 4.94
C ARG A 198 -3.68 22.57 5.27
N ALA A 199 -3.01 23.74 5.26
CA ALA A 199 -3.64 25.03 5.45
C ALA A 199 -4.72 25.32 4.40
N SER A 200 -4.67 24.67 3.22
CA SER A 200 -5.76 24.75 2.25
C SER A 200 -7.06 24.06 2.68
N ARG A 201 -7.06 23.25 3.76
CA ARG A 201 -8.23 22.49 4.25
C ARG A 201 -8.59 22.78 5.71
N MET A 202 -7.67 23.34 6.48
CA MET A 202 -7.81 23.61 7.91
C MET A 202 -7.05 24.87 8.28
N THR A 203 -7.23 25.40 9.48
CA THR A 203 -6.51 26.60 9.93
C THR A 203 -5.00 26.35 10.00
N ALA A 204 -4.18 27.39 9.82
CA ALA A 204 -2.72 27.26 9.81
C ALA A 204 -2.17 26.60 11.09
N ASN A 205 -2.72 26.94 12.26
CA ASN A 205 -2.34 26.29 13.53
C ASN A 205 -2.68 24.78 13.54
N GLN A 206 -3.88 24.40 13.09
CA GLN A 206 -4.25 22.98 12.99
C GLN A 206 -3.39 22.24 11.96
N ALA A 207 -3.03 22.90 10.86
CA ALA A 207 -2.13 22.35 9.85
C ALA A 207 -0.75 22.03 10.45
N LEU A 208 -0.12 22.95 11.19
CA LEU A 208 1.15 22.70 11.88
C LEU A 208 1.04 21.57 12.91
N ARG A 209 0.02 21.61 13.77
CA ARG A 209 -0.21 20.59 14.81
C ARG A 209 -0.44 19.21 14.21
N SER A 210 -1.17 19.13 13.10
CA SER A 210 -1.42 17.86 12.44
C SER A 210 -0.14 17.29 11.79
N ILE A 211 0.72 18.13 11.21
CA ILE A 211 2.02 17.68 10.66
C ILE A 211 2.90 17.16 11.79
N HIS A 212 3.01 17.93 12.87
CA HIS A 212 3.75 17.51 14.05
C HIS A 212 3.19 16.18 14.62
N ALA A 213 1.88 16.02 14.65
CA ALA A 213 1.24 14.79 15.09
C ALA A 213 1.59 13.59 14.19
N ASP A 214 1.69 13.76 12.88
CA ASP A 214 2.01 12.65 11.97
C ASP A 214 3.48 12.21 12.08
N TYR A 215 4.41 13.15 12.24
CA TYR A 215 5.84 12.83 12.36
C TYR A 215 6.25 12.43 13.78
N ILE A 216 5.73 13.10 14.80
CA ILE A 216 6.28 13.07 16.17
C ILE A 216 5.21 12.79 17.23
N GLY A 217 4.27 13.70 17.45
CA GLY A 217 3.43 13.72 18.66
C GLY A 217 2.21 12.79 18.67
N GLY A 218 1.72 12.39 17.49
CA GLY A 218 0.44 11.73 17.33
C GLY A 218 0.46 10.23 17.63
N ILE A 219 -0.72 9.61 17.75
CA ILE A 219 -0.84 8.18 18.05
C ILE A 219 -0.29 7.28 16.93
N ASN A 220 -0.31 7.77 15.70
CA ASN A 220 0.14 7.03 14.54
C ASN A 220 1.62 7.26 14.20
N SER A 221 2.26 8.27 14.78
CA SER A 221 3.65 8.61 14.47
C SER A 221 4.60 7.47 14.81
N ASN A 222 5.62 7.30 13.98
CA ASN A 222 6.63 6.27 14.25
C ASN A 222 7.42 6.61 15.51
N PHE A 223 7.76 7.89 15.68
CA PHE A 223 8.56 8.35 16.81
C PHE A 223 7.90 8.06 18.16
N LYS A 224 6.60 8.37 18.33
CA LYS A 224 5.87 8.07 19.57
C LYS A 224 5.85 6.56 19.84
N LYS A 225 5.50 5.77 18.82
CA LYS A 225 5.47 4.30 18.93
C LYS A 225 6.83 3.74 19.35
N TRP A 226 7.90 4.23 18.74
CA TRP A 226 9.27 3.87 19.09
C TRP A 226 9.65 4.33 20.49
N TYR A 227 9.35 5.58 20.87
CA TYR A 227 9.67 6.17 22.17
C TYR A 227 9.18 5.31 23.33
N PHE A 228 7.91 4.90 23.30
CA PHE A 228 7.34 4.02 24.32
C PHE A 228 7.82 2.56 24.20
N SER A 229 8.06 2.07 22.98
CA SER A 229 8.52 0.68 22.76
C SER A 229 9.96 0.47 23.26
N ALA A 230 10.83 1.45 23.01
CA ALA A 230 12.20 1.49 23.49
C ALA A 230 12.29 1.90 24.98
N GLN A 231 11.16 2.23 25.61
CA GLN A 231 11.03 2.65 27.01
C GLN A 231 11.75 3.97 27.34
N LEU A 232 11.91 4.88 26.38
CA LEU A 232 12.62 6.14 26.59
C LEU A 232 11.91 7.08 27.56
N ASP A 233 10.60 6.92 27.75
CA ASP A 233 9.86 7.59 28.82
C ASP A 233 10.45 7.30 30.22
N ILE A 234 11.06 6.13 30.39
CA ILE A 234 11.74 5.73 31.63
C ILE A 234 13.14 6.34 31.71
N ASP A 235 13.85 6.43 30.58
CA ASP A 235 15.15 7.09 30.52
C ASP A 235 15.03 8.59 30.84
N ASP A 236 14.06 9.26 30.23
CA ASP A 236 13.84 10.70 30.45
C ASP A 236 13.35 11.02 31.87
N THR A 237 12.62 10.09 32.53
CA THR A 237 12.08 10.32 33.89
C THR A 237 13.03 9.93 35.02
N VAL A 238 13.69 8.78 34.90
CA VAL A 238 14.51 8.19 35.98
C VAL A 238 15.95 7.92 35.51
N GLY A 239 16.16 7.73 34.21
CA GLY A 239 17.40 7.24 33.62
C GLY A 239 17.47 5.72 33.68
N PHE A 240 17.87 5.06 32.59
CA PHE A 240 17.99 3.60 32.55
C PHE A 240 18.91 3.04 33.64
N ALA A 241 19.98 3.75 33.99
CA ALA A 241 20.89 3.36 35.08
C ALA A 241 20.18 3.24 36.45
N ASN A 242 19.12 4.02 36.68
CA ASN A 242 18.38 4.06 37.94
C ASN A 242 17.06 3.26 37.90
N ALA A 243 16.72 2.63 36.78
CA ALA A 243 15.50 1.84 36.61
C ALA A 243 15.77 0.33 36.68
N ASN A 244 14.85 -0.42 37.28
CA ASN A 244 14.82 -1.89 37.28
C ASN A 244 14.46 -2.44 35.89
N LYS A 245 14.56 -3.77 35.73
CA LYS A 245 14.14 -4.49 34.51
C LYS A 245 12.66 -4.27 34.18
N ASP A 246 11.83 -4.09 35.20
CA ASP A 246 10.39 -3.83 35.04
C ASP A 246 10.06 -2.34 34.78
N GLY A 247 11.09 -1.51 34.58
CA GLY A 247 10.94 -0.07 34.34
C GLY A 247 10.70 0.78 35.59
N GLN A 248 10.56 0.17 36.77
CA GLN A 248 10.32 0.88 38.02
C GLN A 248 11.62 1.45 38.62
N PRO A 249 11.59 2.61 39.30
CA PRO A 249 12.80 3.19 39.90
C PRO A 249 13.40 2.27 40.98
N LYS A 250 14.74 2.15 41.00
CA LYS A 250 15.49 1.40 42.01
C LYS A 250 15.20 1.96 43.41
N SER A 251 15.22 1.10 44.43
CA SER A 251 14.99 1.51 45.84
C SER A 251 15.99 2.58 46.30
N SER A 252 17.25 2.50 45.86
CA SER A 252 18.28 3.53 46.12
C SER A 252 17.90 4.90 45.57
N TYR A 253 17.37 4.94 44.35
CA TYR A 253 16.90 6.18 43.71
C TYR A 253 15.66 6.75 44.42
N LYS A 254 14.71 5.89 44.79
CA LYS A 254 13.53 6.30 45.57
C LYS A 254 13.90 6.90 46.94
N ARG A 255 14.91 6.34 47.61
CA ARG A 255 15.41 6.88 48.89
C ARG A 255 16.06 8.25 48.72
N LYS A 256 16.82 8.47 47.63
CA LYS A 256 17.47 9.75 47.34
C LYS A 256 16.48 10.87 47.02
N ASN A 257 15.35 10.54 46.38
CA ASN A 257 14.32 11.49 45.94
C ASN A 257 13.04 11.41 46.79
N LYS A 258 13.16 11.10 48.09
CA LYS A 258 12.03 10.99 49.01
C LYS A 258 11.29 12.32 49.14
N GLY A 259 9.96 12.32 49.05
CA GLY A 259 9.12 13.53 49.06
C GLY A 259 8.64 13.99 47.68
N ASN A 260 9.04 13.31 46.60
CA ASN A 260 8.54 13.59 45.26
C ASN A 260 7.52 12.51 44.82
N PRO A 261 6.22 12.84 44.71
CA PRO A 261 5.15 11.86 44.48
C PRO A 261 5.27 11.09 43.16
N LEU A 262 6.02 11.62 42.19
CA LEU A 262 6.28 10.98 40.90
C LEU A 262 7.18 9.74 41.02
N PHE A 263 8.14 9.74 41.95
CA PHE A 263 9.09 8.63 42.13
C PHE A 263 8.65 7.62 43.18
N GLU A 264 7.66 7.99 44.01
CA GLU A 264 7.06 7.13 45.02
C GLU A 264 6.02 6.18 44.40
N SER A 265 5.21 6.68 43.45
CA SER A 265 4.20 5.92 42.71
C SER A 265 4.81 5.01 41.62
N LYS A 266 4.03 4.02 41.15
CA LYS A 266 4.43 3.14 40.03
C LYS A 266 4.32 3.91 38.71
N ILE A 267 5.37 3.89 37.90
CA ILE A 267 5.34 4.48 36.54
C ILE A 267 4.51 3.58 35.63
N SER A 268 3.24 3.93 35.42
CA SER A 268 2.33 3.22 34.50
C SER A 268 2.50 3.72 33.06
N LEU A 269 2.26 2.84 32.08
CA LEU A 269 2.28 3.21 30.65
C LEU A 269 1.18 4.23 30.35
N GLU A 270 -0.04 4.00 30.82
CA GLU A 270 -1.19 4.88 30.59
C GLU A 270 -0.95 6.30 31.12
N GLN A 271 -0.39 6.43 32.33
CA GLN A 271 -0.02 7.72 32.89
C GLN A 271 1.07 8.43 32.06
N SER A 272 2.00 7.67 31.48
CA SER A 272 3.06 8.23 30.64
C SER A 272 2.51 8.69 29.29
N GLU A 273 1.52 7.98 28.74
CA GLU A 273 0.82 8.37 27.51
C GLU A 273 -0.05 9.62 27.70
N VAL A 274 -0.75 9.76 28.83
CA VAL A 274 -1.52 10.98 29.16
C VAL A 274 -0.58 12.18 29.25
N ARG A 275 0.53 12.07 29.99
CA ARG A 275 1.55 13.13 30.08
C ARG A 275 2.14 13.50 28.72
N TRP A 276 2.36 12.51 27.86
CA TRP A 276 2.81 12.78 26.50
C TRP A 276 1.81 13.67 25.75
N VAL A 277 0.51 13.39 25.85
CA VAL A 277 -0.51 14.22 25.18
C VAL A 277 -0.54 15.64 25.74
N GLU A 278 -0.45 15.81 27.06
CA GLU A 278 -0.38 17.13 27.73
C GLU A 278 0.87 17.91 27.31
N ASN A 279 2.04 17.26 27.27
CA ASN A 279 3.27 17.88 26.81
C ASN A 279 3.15 18.32 25.34
N MET A 280 2.65 17.44 24.47
CA MET A 280 2.54 17.72 23.04
C MET A 280 1.53 18.84 22.74
N SER A 281 0.48 18.98 23.54
CA SER A 281 -0.46 20.10 23.42
C SER A 281 0.14 21.43 23.92
N SER A 282 1.03 21.38 24.92
CA SER A 282 1.69 22.57 25.48
C SER A 282 2.84 23.14 24.64
N LEU A 283 3.37 22.39 23.67
CA LEU A 283 4.50 22.84 22.82
C LEU A 283 4.17 24.15 22.09
N SER A 284 5.15 25.05 21.96
CA SER A 284 4.98 26.25 21.15
C SER A 284 4.93 25.94 19.65
N ALA A 285 4.46 26.89 18.83
CA ALA A 285 4.50 26.75 17.37
C ALA A 285 5.94 26.66 16.86
N TYR A 286 6.85 27.46 17.43
CA TYR A 286 8.27 27.45 17.14
C TYR A 286 8.90 26.07 17.44
N ASP A 287 8.67 25.51 18.63
CA ASP A 287 9.17 24.19 19.00
C ASP A 287 8.64 23.08 18.09
N SER A 288 7.37 23.19 17.69
CA SER A 288 6.75 22.24 16.77
C SER A 288 7.46 22.26 15.41
N VAL A 289 7.82 23.44 14.91
CA VAL A 289 8.59 23.60 13.67
C VAL A 289 10.01 23.08 13.84
N VAL A 290 10.71 23.42 14.92
CA VAL A 290 12.09 22.94 15.20
C VAL A 290 12.14 21.42 15.17
N GLN A 291 11.26 20.75 15.93
CA GLN A 291 11.24 19.29 16.01
C GLN A 291 10.97 18.64 14.64
N VAL A 292 9.99 19.15 13.88
CA VAL A 292 9.72 18.63 12.53
C VAL A 292 10.90 18.89 11.59
N SER A 293 11.52 20.07 11.69
CA SER A 293 12.66 20.47 10.84
C SER A 293 13.89 19.59 11.10
N ILE A 294 14.23 19.32 12.36
CA ILE A 294 15.31 18.38 12.72
C ILE A 294 15.00 16.99 12.13
N TYR A 295 13.78 16.48 12.29
CA TYR A 295 13.42 15.18 11.74
C TYR A 295 13.58 15.13 10.22
N LEU A 296 13.11 16.15 9.51
CA LEU A 296 13.21 16.25 8.05
C LEU A 296 14.67 16.38 7.58
N LEU A 297 15.49 17.19 8.24
CA LEU A 297 16.91 17.35 7.91
C LEU A 297 17.69 16.05 8.12
N VAL A 298 17.47 15.36 9.25
CA VAL A 298 18.03 14.03 9.52
C VAL A 298 17.59 13.04 8.44
N TRP A 299 16.30 13.00 8.09
CA TRP A 299 15.79 12.12 7.05
C TRP A 299 16.36 12.46 5.66
N GLY A 300 16.54 13.73 5.36
CA GLY A 300 17.09 14.26 4.13
C GLY A 300 18.51 13.77 3.85
N GLU A 301 19.39 13.78 4.85
CA GLU A 301 20.78 13.32 4.71
C GLU A 301 20.99 11.82 4.95
N ALA A 302 20.10 11.16 5.69
CA ALA A 302 20.23 9.75 6.05
C ALA A 302 19.86 8.76 4.92
N ASN A 303 20.00 9.13 3.64
CA ASN A 303 19.52 8.35 2.49
C ASN A 303 19.95 6.87 2.54
N ASN A 304 21.18 6.60 2.95
CA ASN A 304 21.76 5.26 3.00
C ASN A 304 21.15 4.35 4.07
N ILE A 305 20.53 4.92 5.11
CA ILE A 305 19.96 4.20 6.25
C ILE A 305 18.45 4.46 6.42
N ARG A 306 17.78 5.07 5.42
CA ARG A 306 16.34 5.38 5.47
C ARG A 306 15.44 4.16 5.69
N PHE A 307 15.90 2.97 5.32
CA PHE A 307 15.20 1.71 5.55
C PHE A 307 15.25 1.26 7.03
N MET A 308 15.88 2.03 7.91
CA MET A 308 15.99 1.78 9.35
C MET A 308 15.30 2.89 10.17
N PRO A 309 13.96 2.98 10.12
CA PRO A 309 13.22 4.10 10.71
C PRO A 309 13.37 4.24 12.24
N GLU A 310 13.61 3.16 12.99
CA GLU A 310 13.84 3.24 14.44
C GLU A 310 15.26 3.72 14.76
N CYS A 311 16.23 3.42 13.91
CA CYS A 311 17.56 4.04 13.97
C CYS A 311 17.46 5.56 13.72
N LEU A 312 16.62 6.00 12.76
CA LEU A 312 16.38 7.43 12.54
C LEU A 312 15.71 8.08 13.76
N CYS A 313 14.75 7.41 14.40
CA CYS A 313 14.13 7.92 15.62
C CYS A 313 15.15 8.11 16.75
N PHE A 314 16.11 7.19 16.90
CA PHE A 314 17.23 7.31 17.83
C PHE A 314 18.13 8.52 17.53
N ILE A 315 18.52 8.69 16.27
CA ILE A 315 19.33 9.84 15.82
C ILE A 315 18.57 11.15 16.08
N PHE A 316 17.30 11.21 15.67
CA PHE A 316 16.45 12.37 15.90
C PHE A 316 16.32 12.72 17.39
N LYS A 317 16.12 11.73 18.27
CA LYS A 317 16.08 11.96 19.73
C LYS A 317 17.39 12.56 20.24
N CYS A 318 18.54 12.01 19.82
CA CYS A 318 19.85 12.57 20.20
C CYS A 318 20.03 14.01 19.70
N CYS A 319 19.62 14.32 18.47
CA CYS A 319 19.69 15.67 17.91
C CYS A 319 18.77 16.63 18.66
N ASN A 320 17.54 16.21 18.96
CA ASN A 320 16.58 17.01 19.71
C ASN A 320 17.10 17.32 21.12
N ASP A 321 17.61 16.33 21.84
CA ASP A 321 18.14 16.52 23.20
C ASP A 321 19.37 17.43 23.21
N TYR A 322 20.22 17.35 22.18
CA TYR A 322 21.36 18.23 21.99
C TYR A 322 20.93 19.68 21.68
N TRP A 323 19.94 19.89 20.81
CA TRP A 323 19.44 21.23 20.48
C TRP A 323 18.99 22.01 21.72
N TYR A 324 18.15 21.37 22.54
CA TYR A 324 17.63 22.01 23.75
C TYR A 324 18.66 22.06 24.90
N GLY A 325 19.73 21.27 24.84
CA GLY A 325 20.84 21.32 25.79
C GLY A 325 22.01 22.23 25.35
N LEU A 326 21.92 22.86 24.19
CA LEU A 326 23.02 23.59 23.56
C LEU A 326 23.48 24.82 24.36
N GLU A 327 22.55 25.55 24.98
CA GLU A 327 22.87 26.72 25.82
C GLU A 327 23.74 26.31 27.00
N LYS A 328 23.31 25.27 27.71
CA LYS A 328 24.07 24.69 28.81
C LYS A 328 25.44 24.18 28.37
N LEU A 329 25.53 23.53 27.21
CA LEU A 329 26.80 23.06 26.65
C LEU A 329 27.78 24.20 26.38
N LYS A 330 27.28 25.34 25.89
CA LYS A 330 28.08 26.54 25.63
C LYS A 330 28.50 27.24 26.92
N GLU A 331 27.64 27.25 27.94
CA GLU A 331 27.98 27.76 29.28
C GLU A 331 29.06 26.90 29.94
N ASP A 332 28.92 25.57 29.88
CA ASP A 332 29.83 24.62 30.52
C ASP A 332 31.17 24.48 29.76
N ASN A 333 31.21 24.74 28.44
CA ASN A 333 32.40 24.61 27.60
C ASN A 333 32.68 25.86 26.75
N ALA A 334 33.63 26.68 27.18
CA ALA A 334 34.01 27.91 26.48
C ALA A 334 34.58 27.68 25.06
N ASP A 335 35.21 26.52 24.80
CA ASP A 335 35.81 26.15 23.50
C ASP A 335 34.87 25.31 22.61
N PHE A 336 33.56 25.34 22.88
CA PHE A 336 32.59 24.53 22.15
C PHE A 336 32.57 24.85 20.66
N LYS A 337 32.86 23.85 19.82
CA LYS A 337 32.70 23.91 18.37
C LYS A 337 31.65 22.89 17.93
N PRO A 338 30.63 23.31 17.16
CA PRO A 338 29.68 22.37 16.56
C PRO A 338 30.41 21.44 15.58
N PRO A 339 29.88 20.23 15.32
CA PRO A 339 30.45 19.32 14.33
C PRO A 339 30.41 19.93 12.92
N GLU A 340 31.47 19.67 12.15
CA GLU A 340 31.64 20.26 10.80
C GLU A 340 30.67 19.68 9.76
N SER A 341 30.29 18.40 9.89
CA SER A 341 29.47 17.67 8.91
C SER A 341 28.59 16.64 9.61
N PHE A 342 27.27 16.75 9.44
CA PHE A 342 26.31 15.80 9.99
C PHE A 342 26.51 14.39 9.40
N LEU A 343 26.78 14.31 8.09
CA LEU A 343 27.03 13.04 7.39
C LEU A 343 28.21 12.30 8.01
N ASP A 344 29.36 12.96 8.16
CA ASP A 344 30.57 12.31 8.67
C ASP A 344 30.48 11.99 10.16
N HIS A 345 29.77 12.82 10.91
CA HIS A 345 29.60 12.64 12.35
C HIS A 345 28.63 11.50 12.70
N VAL A 346 27.51 11.39 11.97
CA VAL A 346 26.40 10.48 12.35
C VAL A 346 26.22 9.33 11.36
N ILE A 347 26.18 9.61 10.05
CA ILE A 347 25.75 8.65 9.03
C ILE A 347 26.91 7.75 8.59
N THR A 348 28.08 8.33 8.30
CA THR A 348 29.27 7.62 7.82
C THR A 348 29.66 6.45 8.74
N PRO A 349 29.74 6.58 10.07
CA PRO A 349 30.11 5.46 10.95
C PRO A 349 29.12 4.28 10.93
N LEU A 350 27.82 4.57 10.78
CA LEU A 350 26.78 3.55 10.66
C LEU A 350 26.81 2.88 9.28
N TYR A 351 26.97 3.69 8.23
CA TYR A 351 27.06 3.22 6.86
C TYR A 351 28.30 2.37 6.61
N GLU A 352 29.47 2.76 7.13
CA GLU A 352 30.69 1.97 7.06
C GLU A 352 30.49 0.59 7.66
N PHE A 353 29.87 0.50 8.85
CA PHE A 353 29.56 -0.79 9.44
C PHE A 353 28.67 -1.64 8.52
N TYR A 354 27.61 -1.05 7.94
CA TYR A 354 26.69 -1.75 7.05
C TYR A 354 27.36 -2.18 5.73
N ARG A 355 28.11 -1.28 5.08
CA ARG A 355 28.90 -1.55 3.88
C ARG A 355 29.87 -2.70 4.12
N ASP A 356 30.59 -2.67 5.24
CA ASP A 356 31.59 -3.68 5.60
C ASP A 356 30.96 -5.07 5.89
N GLN A 357 29.63 -5.17 6.05
CA GLN A 357 28.95 -6.46 6.09
C GLN A 357 28.85 -7.12 4.70
N VAL A 358 28.73 -6.31 3.64
CA VAL A 358 28.48 -6.77 2.26
C VAL A 358 29.76 -6.76 1.43
N TYR A 359 30.60 -5.75 1.62
CA TYR A 359 31.81 -5.54 0.83
C TYR A 359 33.07 -5.69 1.67
N GLU A 360 34.15 -6.12 1.02
CA GLU A 360 35.52 -5.98 1.49
C GLU A 360 36.35 -5.18 0.52
N LEU A 361 37.32 -4.46 1.06
CA LEU A 361 38.28 -3.73 0.27
C LEU A 361 39.45 -4.66 -0.06
N VAL A 362 39.62 -5.01 -1.34
CA VAL A 362 40.76 -5.80 -1.85
C VAL A 362 41.39 -5.00 -2.98
N ASP A 363 42.69 -4.71 -2.87
CA ASP A 363 43.45 -3.91 -3.84
C ASP A 363 42.79 -2.56 -4.21
N GLY A 364 42.22 -1.88 -3.21
CA GLY A 364 41.55 -0.58 -3.40
C GLY A 364 40.19 -0.64 -4.11
N ARG A 365 39.69 -1.85 -4.44
CA ARG A 365 38.35 -2.07 -5.00
C ARG A 365 37.45 -2.79 -4.01
N TYR A 366 36.20 -2.36 -3.91
CA TYR A 366 35.19 -3.04 -3.11
C TYR A 366 34.69 -4.29 -3.85
N ILE A 367 34.96 -5.46 -3.29
CA ILE A 367 34.48 -6.75 -3.78
C ILE A 367 33.38 -7.25 -2.82
N VAL A 368 32.37 -7.93 -3.36
CA VAL A 368 31.28 -8.51 -2.57
C VAL A 368 31.81 -9.70 -1.77
N LYS A 369 31.44 -9.78 -0.49
CA LYS A 369 31.76 -10.93 0.37
C LYS A 369 30.86 -12.13 0.04
N ASP A 370 31.47 -13.28 -0.23
CA ASP A 370 30.77 -14.56 -0.40
C ASP A 370 30.35 -15.19 0.94
N LYS A 371 29.59 -14.45 1.74
CA LYS A 371 29.03 -14.95 3.01
C LYS A 371 27.54 -15.26 2.85
N ASP A 372 27.09 -16.34 3.50
CA ASP A 372 25.66 -16.65 3.56
C ASP A 372 24.92 -15.59 4.39
N HIS A 373 23.69 -15.27 3.99
CA HIS A 373 22.86 -14.23 4.60
C HIS A 373 22.63 -14.49 6.10
N SER A 374 22.60 -15.78 6.50
CA SER A 374 22.47 -16.20 7.90
C SER A 374 23.62 -15.75 8.81
N SER A 375 24.77 -15.35 8.24
CA SER A 375 25.98 -14.88 8.94
C SER A 375 26.22 -13.38 8.83
N ILE A 376 25.52 -12.70 7.91
CA ILE A 376 25.62 -11.26 7.65
C ILE A 376 24.60 -10.52 8.50
N ILE A 377 24.97 -9.38 9.08
CA ILE A 377 24.02 -8.48 9.76
C ILE A 377 23.38 -7.57 8.72
N GLY A 378 22.07 -7.71 8.49
CA GLY A 378 21.31 -6.91 7.54
C GLY A 378 20.73 -5.64 8.16
N TYR A 379 20.17 -4.76 7.33
CA TYR A 379 19.53 -3.52 7.81
C TYR A 379 18.37 -3.79 8.80
N ASP A 380 17.63 -4.90 8.62
CA ASP A 380 16.55 -5.31 9.53
C ASP A 380 17.09 -5.67 10.92
N ASP A 381 18.24 -6.36 11.01
CA ASP A 381 18.90 -6.70 12.27
C ASP A 381 19.34 -5.41 13.02
N ILE A 382 19.90 -4.46 12.27
CA ILE A 382 20.36 -3.17 12.80
C ILE A 382 19.16 -2.34 13.27
N ASN A 383 18.07 -2.31 12.51
CA ASN A 383 16.87 -1.56 12.90
C ASN A 383 16.20 -2.14 14.15
N GLN A 384 16.09 -3.47 14.24
CA GLN A 384 15.53 -4.17 15.41
C GLN A 384 16.36 -4.00 16.69
N PHE A 385 17.65 -3.68 16.57
CA PHE A 385 18.47 -3.32 17.72
C PHE A 385 17.89 -2.12 18.49
N PHE A 386 17.32 -1.14 17.78
CA PHE A 386 16.77 0.08 18.37
C PHE A 386 15.35 -0.08 18.92
N TRP A 387 14.72 -1.25 18.78
CA TRP A 387 13.35 -1.48 19.26
C TRP A 387 13.25 -1.64 20.78
N TYR A 388 14.33 -2.06 21.43
CA TYR A 388 14.32 -2.45 22.84
C TYR A 388 15.37 -1.69 23.65
N ARG A 389 15.02 -1.35 24.89
CA ARG A 389 15.93 -0.78 25.90
C ARG A 389 17.28 -1.51 26.00
N LYS A 390 17.27 -2.84 26.01
CA LYS A 390 18.49 -3.68 26.09
C LYS A 390 19.46 -3.51 24.91
N GLY A 391 18.97 -3.03 23.76
CA GLY A 391 19.82 -2.66 22.63
C GLY A 391 20.53 -1.34 22.94
N LEU A 392 19.76 -0.31 23.30
CA LEU A 392 20.27 1.02 23.63
C LEU A 392 21.30 1.00 24.79
N GLU A 393 21.07 0.19 25.82
CA GLU A 393 22.01 0.02 26.95
C GLU A 393 23.36 -0.61 26.55
N LYS A 394 23.48 -1.21 25.35
CA LYS A 394 24.73 -1.85 24.88
C LYS A 394 25.61 -0.93 24.04
N ILE A 395 25.16 0.29 23.72
CA ILE A 395 25.91 1.21 22.86
C ILE A 395 27.18 1.63 23.60
N GLN A 396 28.34 1.22 23.06
CA GLN A 396 29.65 1.47 23.65
C GLN A 396 30.44 2.49 22.81
N ILE A 397 31.12 3.41 23.50
CA ILE A 397 32.00 4.40 22.88
C ILE A 397 33.38 3.78 22.59
N LYS A 398 34.01 4.20 21.50
CA LYS A 398 35.38 3.89 21.10
C LYS A 398 36.32 4.43 22.20
N ASP A 399 37.37 3.67 22.49
CA ASP A 399 38.46 4.03 23.40
C ASP A 399 38.09 4.27 24.87
N SER A 400 36.82 4.08 25.25
CA SER A 400 36.37 4.01 26.63
C SER A 400 35.52 2.77 26.90
N LYS A 401 35.51 2.31 28.16
CA LYS A 401 34.57 1.27 28.61
C LYS A 401 33.18 1.84 28.94
N LYS A 402 33.00 3.16 28.81
CA LYS A 402 31.75 3.84 29.12
C LYS A 402 30.68 3.51 28.08
N LEU A 403 29.46 3.38 28.57
CA LEU A 403 28.27 3.20 27.73
C LEU A 403 27.68 4.57 27.40
N LEU A 404 27.08 4.73 26.22
CA LEU A 404 26.44 5.99 25.81
C LEU A 404 25.37 6.44 26.80
N ILE A 405 24.69 5.48 27.44
CA ILE A 405 23.62 5.76 28.42
C ILE A 405 24.15 6.40 29.72
N GLU A 406 25.44 6.25 30.03
CA GLU A 406 26.09 6.86 31.21
C GLU A 406 26.39 8.34 30.98
N ILE A 407 26.37 8.80 29.73
CA ILE A 407 26.60 10.19 29.35
C ILE A 407 25.29 10.98 29.50
N PRO A 408 25.36 12.23 30.01
CA PRO A 408 24.21 13.14 30.05
C PRO A 408 23.51 13.25 28.70
N VAL A 409 22.18 13.32 28.72
CA VAL A 409 21.34 13.20 27.51
C VAL A 409 21.71 14.20 26.41
N HIS A 410 22.03 15.44 26.77
CA HIS A 410 22.40 16.52 25.84
C HIS A 410 23.79 16.33 25.21
N GLU A 411 24.69 15.58 25.83
CA GLU A 411 26.05 15.32 25.33
C GLU A 411 26.11 14.09 24.39
N ARG A 412 25.09 13.23 24.39
CA ARG A 412 25.09 11.96 23.64
C ARG A 412 25.34 12.15 22.14
N TYR A 413 24.84 13.23 21.56
CA TYR A 413 25.04 13.55 20.14
C TYR A 413 26.52 13.73 19.78
N LEU A 414 27.31 14.37 20.64
CA LEU A 414 28.75 14.65 20.40
C LEU A 414 29.59 13.38 20.32
N HIS A 415 29.09 12.25 20.83
CA HIS A 415 29.81 10.98 20.87
C HIS A 415 29.36 9.99 19.78
N LEU A 416 28.44 10.35 18.88
CA LEU A 416 27.91 9.43 17.85
C LEU A 416 28.97 8.94 16.87
N ASN A 417 29.91 9.82 16.47
CA ASN A 417 31.06 9.47 15.62
C ASN A 417 31.99 8.40 16.25
N ASN A 418 32.02 8.41 17.57
CA ASN A 418 32.89 7.58 18.39
C ASN A 418 32.20 6.29 18.85
N ILE A 419 31.12 5.81 18.23
CA ILE A 419 30.47 4.56 18.65
C ILE A 419 31.13 3.33 18.00
N ARG A 420 31.38 2.27 18.78
CA ARG A 420 31.87 0.97 18.28
C ARG A 420 30.72 0.05 17.87
N TRP A 421 30.14 0.31 16.70
CA TRP A 421 28.98 -0.44 16.16
C TRP A 421 29.20 -1.95 16.04
N SER A 422 30.42 -2.38 15.72
CA SER A 422 30.77 -3.80 15.54
C SER A 422 30.58 -4.70 16.77
N LYS A 423 30.62 -4.12 17.98
CA LYS A 423 30.32 -4.84 19.23
C LYS A 423 28.85 -4.74 19.66
N CYS A 424 28.12 -3.77 19.10
CA CYS A 424 26.75 -3.46 19.49
C CYS A 424 25.75 -4.34 18.75
N PHE A 425 25.88 -4.40 17.42
CA PHE A 425 24.92 -5.10 16.58
C PHE A 425 25.07 -6.62 16.63
N TYR A 426 23.94 -7.31 16.54
CA TYR A 426 23.86 -8.77 16.58
C TYR A 426 22.71 -9.24 15.67
N LYS A 427 22.85 -10.47 15.16
CA LYS A 427 21.82 -11.10 14.32
C LYS A 427 20.55 -11.39 15.13
N THR A 428 19.39 -11.03 14.60
CA THR A 428 18.07 -11.25 15.21
C THR A 428 17.30 -12.42 14.58
N TYR A 429 17.59 -12.77 13.33
CA TYR A 429 16.97 -13.90 12.64
C TYR A 429 17.96 -14.60 11.69
N LYS A 430 18.05 -15.93 11.66
CA LYS A 430 18.95 -16.65 10.75
C LYS A 430 18.21 -17.04 9.48
N GLU A 431 18.41 -16.31 8.37
CA GLU A 431 17.82 -16.65 7.07
C GLU A 431 18.52 -17.86 6.43
N ARG A 432 18.08 -19.09 6.76
CA ARG A 432 18.57 -20.31 6.12
C ARG A 432 17.60 -20.77 5.04
N ARG A 433 18.09 -21.07 3.83
CA ARG A 433 17.25 -21.57 2.73
C ARG A 433 16.88 -23.04 2.97
N THR A 434 15.78 -23.30 3.69
CA THR A 434 15.32 -24.66 4.03
C THR A 434 13.79 -24.80 3.96
N TRP A 435 13.32 -26.00 3.59
CA TRP A 435 11.89 -26.35 3.58
C TRP A 435 11.26 -26.40 4.99
N LEU A 436 12.09 -26.45 6.04
CA LEU A 436 11.64 -26.40 7.45
C LEU A 436 10.88 -25.11 7.79
N HIS A 437 11.09 -24.03 7.05
CA HIS A 437 10.29 -22.82 7.19
C HIS A 437 8.82 -23.01 6.87
N ILE A 438 8.46 -23.98 6.01
CA ILE A 438 7.05 -24.26 5.69
C ILE A 438 6.32 -24.83 6.92
N ILE A 439 6.99 -25.73 7.66
CA ILE A 439 6.44 -26.32 8.88
C ILE A 439 6.25 -25.24 9.95
N LEU A 440 7.26 -24.39 10.17
CA LEU A 440 7.19 -23.33 11.18
C LEU A 440 6.16 -22.23 10.84
N ASN A 441 6.22 -21.69 9.62
CA ASN A 441 5.44 -20.51 9.24
C ASN A 441 3.98 -20.85 8.94
N PHE A 442 3.71 -22.04 8.39
CA PHE A 442 2.36 -22.50 8.03
C PHE A 442 1.81 -23.53 9.02
N ASN A 443 2.32 -23.55 10.25
CA ASN A 443 1.93 -24.48 11.32
C ASN A 443 0.41 -24.68 11.47
N ARG A 444 -0.39 -23.61 11.42
CA ARG A 444 -1.86 -23.71 11.52
C ARG A 444 -2.50 -24.45 10.34
N ILE A 445 -1.96 -24.29 9.13
CA ILE A 445 -2.46 -24.99 7.94
C ILE A 445 -2.27 -26.49 8.15
N TRP A 446 -1.08 -26.91 8.59
CA TRP A 446 -0.79 -28.32 8.92
C TRP A 446 -1.74 -28.88 9.97
N ILE A 447 -1.99 -28.12 11.05
CA ILE A 447 -2.88 -28.55 12.14
C ILE A 447 -4.31 -28.74 11.63
N ILE A 448 -4.90 -27.72 10.99
CA ILE A 448 -6.28 -27.76 10.49
C ILE A 448 -6.51 -28.95 9.54
N HIS A 449 -5.55 -29.21 8.66
CA HIS A 449 -5.70 -30.22 7.62
C HIS A 449 -5.43 -31.63 8.16
N ILE A 450 -4.28 -31.84 8.79
CA ILE A 450 -3.88 -33.16 9.27
C ILE A 450 -4.81 -33.62 10.41
N SER A 451 -5.25 -32.71 11.29
CA SER A 451 -6.16 -33.11 12.38
C SER A 451 -7.52 -33.58 11.87
N MET A 452 -8.08 -32.90 10.86
CA MET A 452 -9.37 -33.26 10.28
C MET A 452 -9.26 -34.51 9.41
N PHE A 453 -8.21 -34.59 8.59
CA PHE A 453 -7.91 -35.78 7.79
C PHE A 453 -7.76 -37.02 8.69
N TRP A 454 -7.03 -36.91 9.81
CA TRP A 454 -6.88 -38.00 10.78
C TRP A 454 -8.23 -38.52 11.30
N ILE A 455 -9.15 -37.62 11.67
CA ILE A 455 -10.48 -38.00 12.15
C ILE A 455 -11.28 -38.70 11.04
N TYR A 456 -11.33 -38.12 9.84
CA TYR A 456 -12.14 -38.63 8.73
C TYR A 456 -11.64 -39.98 8.22
N THR A 457 -10.33 -40.13 8.03
CA THR A 457 -9.74 -41.39 7.55
C THR A 457 -9.89 -42.50 8.58
N LEU A 458 -9.60 -42.25 9.86
CA LEU A 458 -9.64 -43.31 10.90
C LEU A 458 -11.06 -43.67 11.35
N ALA A 459 -12.02 -42.76 11.23
CA ALA A 459 -13.43 -43.09 11.41
C ALA A 459 -13.90 -44.14 10.39
N ASN A 460 -13.36 -44.12 9.17
CA ASN A 460 -13.69 -45.05 8.10
C ASN A 460 -12.75 -46.27 8.02
N ALA A 461 -11.57 -46.22 8.64
CA ALA A 461 -10.54 -47.25 8.56
C ALA A 461 -10.56 -48.27 9.73
N SER A 462 -11.72 -48.82 10.09
CA SER A 462 -11.86 -49.76 11.22
C SER A 462 -11.00 -51.02 11.09
N ALA A 463 -10.69 -51.45 9.86
CA ALA A 463 -9.84 -52.61 9.58
C ALA A 463 -8.42 -52.49 10.17
N LEU A 464 -7.86 -51.28 10.29
CA LEU A 464 -6.47 -51.06 10.72
C LEU A 464 -6.22 -51.35 12.20
N TYR A 465 -7.23 -51.20 13.05
CA TYR A 465 -7.11 -51.29 14.51
C TYR A 465 -8.07 -52.30 15.13
N THR A 466 -8.74 -53.11 14.31
CA THR A 466 -9.54 -54.25 14.78
C THR A 466 -8.64 -55.46 14.97
N LYS A 467 -8.68 -56.06 16.15
CA LYS A 467 -7.93 -57.28 16.45
C LYS A 467 -8.51 -58.46 15.64
N ASN A 468 -7.67 -59.17 14.89
CA ASN A 468 -8.05 -60.30 14.03
C ASN A 468 -9.22 -59.96 13.09
N TYR A 469 -9.05 -58.91 12.28
CA TYR A 469 -10.06 -58.51 11.30
C TYR A 469 -10.33 -59.62 10.29
N GLN A 470 -11.61 -59.97 10.08
CA GLN A 470 -12.06 -60.97 9.11
C GLN A 470 -12.99 -60.30 8.10
N GLN A 471 -12.54 -60.22 6.84
CA GLN A 471 -13.23 -59.50 5.77
C GLN A 471 -14.68 -59.96 5.55
N LEU A 472 -14.94 -61.27 5.62
CA LEU A 472 -16.27 -61.85 5.40
C LEU A 472 -17.29 -61.50 6.50
N LEU A 473 -16.81 -61.24 7.72
CA LEU A 473 -17.64 -60.96 8.89
C LEU A 473 -17.75 -59.46 9.19
N ASP A 474 -16.90 -58.64 8.59
CA ASP A 474 -16.72 -57.20 8.87
C ASP A 474 -16.78 -56.91 10.38
N ASN A 475 -15.97 -57.63 11.16
CA ASN A 475 -15.96 -57.49 12.62
C ASN A 475 -15.58 -56.06 13.00
N LYS A 476 -16.44 -55.42 13.79
CA LYS A 476 -16.24 -54.03 14.22
C LYS A 476 -15.46 -53.96 15.53
N PRO A 477 -14.54 -53.01 15.68
CA PRO A 477 -13.87 -52.78 16.95
C PRO A 477 -14.86 -52.18 17.95
N PRO A 478 -14.71 -52.44 19.25
CA PRO A 478 -15.53 -51.81 20.27
C PRO A 478 -15.34 -50.29 20.27
N MET A 479 -16.40 -49.56 20.60
CA MET A 479 -16.46 -48.09 20.47
C MET A 479 -15.38 -47.35 21.29
N TYR A 480 -14.92 -47.90 22.41
CA TYR A 480 -13.84 -47.27 23.18
C TYR A 480 -12.49 -47.30 22.43
N ILE A 481 -12.26 -48.31 21.58
CA ILE A 481 -11.04 -48.38 20.74
C ILE A 481 -11.13 -47.38 19.60
N THR A 482 -12.28 -47.28 18.92
CA THR A 482 -12.49 -46.29 17.85
C THR A 482 -12.26 -44.88 18.39
N LEU A 483 -12.93 -44.50 19.48
CA LEU A 483 -12.80 -43.17 20.10
C LEU A 483 -11.37 -42.86 20.54
N THR A 484 -10.66 -43.84 21.11
CA THR A 484 -9.27 -43.67 21.54
C THR A 484 -8.33 -43.43 20.35
N VAL A 485 -8.51 -44.12 19.23
CA VAL A 485 -7.70 -43.93 18.01
C VAL A 485 -8.01 -42.60 17.35
N LEU A 486 -9.28 -42.20 17.29
CA LEU A 486 -9.68 -40.89 16.77
C LEU A 486 -9.11 -39.74 17.62
N SER A 487 -9.04 -39.92 18.94
CA SER A 487 -8.52 -38.91 19.88
C SER A 487 -7.03 -38.57 19.70
N LEU A 488 -6.27 -39.42 19.00
CA LEU A 488 -4.86 -39.14 18.66
C LEU A 488 -4.70 -37.93 17.72
N ASN A 489 -5.77 -37.40 17.14
CA ASN A 489 -5.72 -36.14 16.38
C ASN A 489 -5.08 -34.99 17.19
N GLY A 490 -5.35 -34.91 18.49
CA GLY A 490 -4.77 -33.93 19.40
C GLY A 490 -3.30 -34.20 19.68
N ALA A 491 -2.90 -35.48 19.72
CA ALA A 491 -1.50 -35.89 19.82
C ALA A 491 -0.70 -35.51 18.56
N VAL A 492 -1.27 -35.69 17.38
CA VAL A 492 -0.65 -35.26 16.12
C VAL A 492 -0.55 -33.73 16.06
N SER A 493 -1.60 -33.02 16.44
CA SER A 493 -1.62 -31.54 16.48
C SER A 493 -0.62 -30.97 17.50
N THR A 494 -0.47 -31.59 18.67
CA THR A 494 0.56 -31.21 19.67
C THR A 494 1.96 -31.50 19.14
N LEU A 495 2.18 -32.63 18.46
CA LEU A 495 3.46 -32.99 17.88
C LEU A 495 3.91 -31.99 16.81
N ILE A 496 3.02 -31.57 15.91
CA ILE A 496 3.32 -30.55 14.89
C ILE A 496 3.76 -29.24 15.57
N ASN A 497 3.03 -28.79 16.60
CA ASN A 497 3.40 -27.60 17.38
C ASN A 497 4.74 -27.74 18.13
N LEU A 498 5.03 -28.94 18.63
CA LEU A 498 6.30 -29.24 19.31
C LEU A 498 7.46 -29.15 18.32
N ILE A 499 7.34 -29.78 17.15
CA ILE A 499 8.33 -29.69 16.06
C ILE A 499 8.52 -28.24 15.63
N ALA A 500 7.43 -27.48 15.40
CA ALA A 500 7.51 -26.07 15.05
C ALA A 500 8.24 -25.26 16.15
N THR A 501 7.98 -25.53 17.43
CA THR A 501 8.67 -24.88 18.56
C THR A 501 10.17 -25.23 18.60
N LEU A 502 10.54 -26.46 18.29
CA LEU A 502 11.95 -26.88 18.20
C LEU A 502 12.67 -26.20 17.02
N LEU A 503 12.02 -26.10 15.86
CA LEU A 503 12.54 -25.39 14.70
C LEU A 503 12.78 -23.89 14.96
N GLU A 504 11.97 -23.26 15.80
CA GLU A 504 12.16 -21.86 16.21
C GLU A 504 13.50 -21.63 16.94
N TYR A 505 14.04 -22.63 17.66
CA TYR A 505 15.38 -22.53 18.26
C TYR A 505 16.49 -22.44 17.22
N LEU A 506 16.31 -23.03 16.04
CA LEU A 506 17.32 -23.02 14.97
C LEU A 506 17.39 -21.66 14.26
N PHE A 507 16.23 -21.01 14.05
CA PHE A 507 16.13 -19.79 13.27
C PHE A 507 16.24 -18.50 14.09
N VAL A 508 15.79 -18.49 15.35
CA VAL A 508 15.80 -17.27 16.18
C VAL A 508 16.90 -17.35 17.24
N PRO A 509 17.98 -16.54 17.13
CA PRO A 509 19.02 -16.46 18.14
C PRO A 509 18.49 -15.99 19.50
N ARG A 510 18.87 -16.67 20.59
CA ARG A 510 18.42 -16.33 21.95
C ARG A 510 19.12 -15.12 22.58
N ARG A 511 20.12 -14.54 21.89
CA ARG A 511 20.75 -13.27 22.27
C ARG A 511 19.83 -12.06 22.01
N TRP A 512 18.83 -12.20 21.14
CA TRP A 512 17.89 -11.14 20.81
C TRP A 512 16.89 -10.87 21.96
N PRO A 513 16.78 -9.62 22.45
CA PRO A 513 15.85 -9.23 23.52
C PRO A 513 14.38 -9.55 23.27
N GLY A 514 13.95 -9.52 22.00
CA GLY A 514 12.57 -9.82 21.61
C GLY A 514 12.22 -11.31 21.57
N ALA A 515 13.21 -12.20 21.76
CA ALA A 515 12.99 -13.64 21.72
C ALA A 515 12.16 -14.10 22.92
N GLN A 516 10.98 -14.67 22.65
CA GLN A 516 10.12 -15.23 23.69
C GLN A 516 10.74 -16.48 24.33
N SER A 517 10.38 -16.75 25.59
CA SER A 517 10.82 -17.95 26.31
C SER A 517 10.13 -19.20 25.75
N LEU A 518 10.89 -20.04 25.05
CA LEU A 518 10.36 -21.25 24.44
C LEU A 518 10.34 -22.47 25.37
N THR A 519 11.15 -22.47 26.42
CA THR A 519 11.29 -23.60 27.34
C THR A 519 9.98 -23.95 28.04
N LYS A 520 9.24 -22.94 28.51
CA LYS A 520 7.91 -23.14 29.13
C LYS A 520 6.92 -23.74 28.14
N ARG A 521 6.93 -23.25 26.89
CA ARG A 521 6.04 -23.73 25.82
C ARG A 521 6.36 -25.17 25.43
N SER A 522 7.65 -25.50 25.26
CA SER A 522 8.06 -26.86 24.91
C SER A 522 7.70 -27.86 26.01
N VAL A 523 7.96 -27.53 27.29
CA VAL A 523 7.58 -28.41 28.41
C VAL A 523 6.07 -28.64 28.47
N LEU A 524 5.27 -27.58 28.33
CA LEU A 524 3.82 -27.70 28.37
C LEU A 524 3.27 -28.49 27.18
N LEU A 525 3.82 -28.31 25.97
CA LEU A 525 3.47 -29.11 24.80
C LEU A 525 3.82 -30.59 25.00
N THR A 526 4.98 -30.90 25.60
CA THR A 526 5.36 -32.27 25.94
C THR A 526 4.41 -32.88 26.97
N LEU A 527 4.00 -32.13 28.00
CA LEU A 527 3.02 -32.61 28.98
C LEU A 527 1.66 -32.91 28.35
N ILE A 528 1.16 -32.05 27.46
CA ILE A 528 -0.11 -32.27 26.76
C ILE A 528 0.02 -33.46 25.79
N LEU A 529 1.15 -33.61 25.09
CA LEU A 529 1.40 -34.76 24.24
C LEU A 529 1.35 -36.07 25.05
N LEU A 530 1.99 -36.11 26.22
CA LEU A 530 1.93 -37.28 27.11
C LEU A 530 0.50 -37.53 27.61
N LEU A 531 -0.22 -36.49 28.03
CA LEU A 531 -1.62 -36.59 28.49
C LEU A 531 -2.55 -37.17 27.40
N LEU A 532 -2.30 -36.84 26.13
CA LEU A 532 -3.12 -37.30 25.01
C LEU A 532 -2.69 -38.67 24.45
N THR A 533 -1.47 -39.13 24.70
CA THR A 533 -0.94 -40.40 24.16
C THR A 533 -0.96 -41.54 25.16
N ILE A 534 -0.73 -41.28 26.45
CA ILE A 534 -0.69 -42.30 27.51
C ILE A 534 -2.00 -43.11 27.60
N PRO A 535 -3.20 -42.49 27.56
CA PRO A 535 -4.44 -43.27 27.64
C PRO A 535 -4.60 -44.22 26.44
N THR A 536 -4.17 -43.82 25.25
CA THR A 536 -4.17 -44.69 24.06
C THR A 536 -3.19 -45.85 24.20
N LEU A 537 -1.98 -45.59 24.70
CA LEU A 537 -1.00 -46.65 24.98
C LEU A 537 -1.49 -47.62 26.07
N TYR A 538 -2.21 -47.11 27.07
CA TYR A 538 -2.83 -47.93 28.11
C TYR A 538 -3.94 -48.83 27.55
N ILE A 539 -4.82 -48.30 26.70
CA ILE A 539 -5.95 -49.05 26.13
C ILE A 539 -5.48 -50.05 25.04
N LEU A 540 -4.51 -49.69 24.20
CA LEU A 540 -4.03 -50.53 23.08
C LEU A 540 -2.86 -51.46 23.44
N GLY A 541 -1.93 -51.00 24.29
CA GLY A 541 -0.70 -51.71 24.62
C GLY A 541 -0.82 -52.71 25.77
N ALA A 542 -1.64 -52.41 26.79
CA ALA A 542 -1.96 -53.35 27.86
C ALA A 542 -3.14 -54.25 27.44
N PHE A 543 -2.92 -55.17 26.50
CA PHE A 543 -3.92 -56.21 26.15
C PHE A 543 -4.29 -57.08 27.39
N PRO A 544 -5.41 -57.83 27.39
CA PRO A 544 -6.82 -57.46 27.38
C PRO A 544 -7.55 -58.20 28.54
N MET A 545 -6.93 -58.32 29.71
CA MET A 545 -7.36 -59.30 30.74
C MET A 545 -8.03 -58.71 31.99
N SER A 546 -8.21 -57.40 32.12
CA SER A 546 -8.78 -56.86 33.38
C SER A 546 -9.35 -55.44 33.32
N ILE A 547 -9.65 -54.87 32.15
CA ILE A 547 -10.20 -53.51 32.09
C ILE A 547 -11.72 -53.57 32.07
N ASN A 548 -12.35 -52.95 33.08
CA ASN A 548 -13.79 -52.73 33.13
C ASN A 548 -14.21 -51.90 31.90
N GLU A 549 -15.04 -52.46 31.03
CA GLU A 549 -15.47 -51.81 29.77
C GLU A 549 -16.06 -50.42 30.01
N LYS A 550 -16.73 -50.21 31.15
CA LYS A 550 -17.28 -48.90 31.53
C LYS A 550 -16.20 -47.85 31.82
N ALA A 551 -15.09 -48.25 32.42
CA ALA A 551 -13.96 -47.36 32.71
C ALA A 551 -13.19 -47.00 31.42
N ALA A 552 -12.97 -47.97 30.54
CA ALA A 552 -12.36 -47.74 29.22
C ALA A 552 -13.19 -46.80 28.35
N MET A 553 -14.53 -46.97 28.37
CA MET A 553 -15.45 -46.08 27.68
C MET A 553 -15.36 -44.65 28.23
N GLY A 554 -15.37 -44.48 29.56
CA GLY A 554 -15.25 -43.15 30.18
C GLY A 554 -13.93 -42.44 29.86
N ILE A 555 -12.81 -43.16 29.87
CA ILE A 555 -11.49 -42.63 29.53
C ILE A 555 -11.44 -42.22 28.05
N SER A 556 -11.89 -43.08 27.14
CA SER A 556 -11.84 -42.80 25.69
C SER A 556 -12.74 -41.64 25.26
N ILE A 557 -13.94 -41.50 25.83
CA ILE A 557 -14.81 -40.34 25.59
C ILE A 557 -14.14 -39.05 26.07
N SER A 558 -13.61 -39.06 27.30
CA SER A 558 -12.93 -37.89 27.88
C SER A 558 -11.70 -37.49 27.06
N GLN A 559 -10.92 -38.48 26.61
CA GLN A 559 -9.75 -38.28 25.77
C GLN A 559 -10.13 -37.72 24.39
N PHE A 560 -11.19 -38.22 23.76
CA PHE A 560 -11.67 -37.74 22.46
C PHE A 560 -12.14 -36.28 22.52
N ILE A 561 -12.90 -35.93 23.55
CA ILE A 561 -13.33 -34.53 23.79
C ILE A 561 -12.11 -33.64 23.98
N LEU A 562 -11.16 -34.05 24.84
CA LEU A 562 -9.93 -33.29 25.09
C LEU A 562 -9.08 -33.13 23.83
N GLY A 563 -8.84 -34.20 23.07
CA GLY A 563 -8.05 -34.19 21.84
C GLY A 563 -8.65 -33.28 20.76
N THR A 564 -9.98 -33.28 20.64
CA THR A 564 -10.70 -32.41 19.71
C THR A 564 -10.63 -30.95 20.14
N LEU A 565 -10.86 -30.63 21.42
CA LEU A 565 -10.74 -29.27 21.95
C LEU A 565 -9.32 -28.71 21.81
N VAL A 566 -8.30 -29.52 22.08
CA VAL A 566 -6.88 -29.14 21.90
C VAL A 566 -6.57 -28.84 20.43
N SER A 567 -7.06 -29.66 19.50
CA SER A 567 -6.88 -29.46 18.06
C SER A 567 -7.54 -28.16 17.58
N ILE A 568 -8.77 -27.88 18.03
CA ILE A 568 -9.49 -26.63 17.71
C ILE A 568 -8.75 -25.42 18.30
N TYR A 569 -8.28 -25.50 19.56
CA TYR A 569 -7.52 -24.43 20.18
C TYR A 569 -6.25 -24.10 19.38
N PHE A 570 -5.49 -25.12 18.95
CA PHE A 570 -4.28 -24.92 18.15
C PHE A 570 -4.54 -24.47 16.71
N ALA A 571 -5.70 -24.79 16.14
CA ALA A 571 -6.10 -24.26 14.83
C ALA A 571 -6.32 -22.73 14.87
N ILE A 572 -6.90 -22.22 15.97
CA ILE A 572 -7.24 -20.80 16.12
C ILE A 572 -6.07 -19.99 16.69
N ALA A 573 -5.38 -20.50 17.71
CA ALA A 573 -4.33 -19.78 18.41
C ALA A 573 -3.01 -19.75 17.59
N PRO A 574 -2.39 -18.58 17.36
CA PRO A 574 -1.08 -18.51 16.73
C PRO A 574 0.02 -19.11 17.62
N LEU A 575 1.06 -19.67 16.99
CA LEU A 575 2.18 -20.35 17.66
C LEU A 575 2.85 -19.48 18.75
N SER A 576 2.98 -18.17 18.50
CA SER A 576 3.58 -17.20 19.43
C SER A 576 2.70 -16.84 20.63
N SER A 577 1.41 -17.19 20.62
CA SER A 577 0.49 -16.91 21.74
C SER A 577 0.05 -18.17 22.49
N LEU A 578 0.59 -19.34 22.14
CA LEU A 578 0.25 -20.59 22.84
C LEU A 578 0.61 -20.48 24.33
N PHE A 579 -0.40 -20.71 25.19
CA PHE A 579 -0.27 -20.72 26.66
C PHE A 579 0.20 -19.41 27.31
N GLY A 580 0.26 -18.32 26.55
CA GLY A 580 0.57 -16.98 27.04
C GLY A 580 -0.68 -16.12 27.09
N SER A 581 -0.69 -15.12 27.98
CA SER A 581 -1.64 -14.02 27.85
C SER A 581 -1.42 -13.38 26.48
N THR A 582 -2.50 -13.12 25.74
CA THR A 582 -2.53 -12.22 24.60
C THR A 582 -1.62 -11.01 24.89
N LEU A 583 -0.83 -10.54 23.93
CA LEU A 583 0.22 -9.49 24.06
C LEU A 583 -0.21 -8.16 24.75
N SER A 584 -1.42 -8.07 25.28
CA SER A 584 -2.00 -6.92 25.94
C SER A 584 -1.36 -6.65 27.30
N GLY A 585 -0.67 -5.52 27.42
CA GLY A 585 -0.41 -4.84 28.69
C GLY A 585 1.02 -4.88 29.23
N LYS A 586 1.95 -5.64 28.64
CA LYS A 586 3.38 -5.61 29.04
C LYS A 586 4.17 -4.64 28.17
N ARG A 587 5.00 -3.80 28.80
CA ARG A 587 5.82 -2.79 28.09
C ARG A 587 6.82 -3.44 27.13
N ASP A 588 7.40 -4.57 27.52
CA ASP A 588 8.36 -5.32 26.69
C ASP A 588 7.76 -5.87 25.39
N THR A 589 6.44 -6.05 25.32
CA THR A 589 5.75 -6.56 24.12
C THR A 589 5.30 -5.46 23.16
N LEU A 590 5.44 -4.19 23.54
CA LEU A 590 4.94 -3.05 22.75
C LEU A 590 5.63 -2.94 21.38
N ALA A 591 6.94 -3.18 21.32
CA ALA A 591 7.70 -3.22 20.07
C ALA A 591 7.12 -4.25 19.08
N ASN A 592 6.82 -5.46 19.55
CA ASN A 592 6.23 -6.50 18.70
C ASN A 592 4.82 -6.11 18.23
N ILE A 593 4.02 -5.46 19.08
CA ILE A 593 2.68 -5.01 18.71
C ILE A 593 2.74 -3.93 17.62
N ASN A 594 3.62 -2.95 17.78
CA ASN A 594 3.69 -1.78 16.90
C ASN A 594 4.43 -2.05 15.58
N PHE A 595 5.51 -2.83 15.60
CA PHE A 595 6.38 -3.00 14.43
C PHE A 595 6.18 -4.33 13.69
N THR A 596 5.71 -5.38 14.37
CA THR A 596 5.51 -6.71 13.73
C THR A 596 4.05 -7.13 13.61
N ASN A 597 3.17 -6.65 14.49
CA ASN A 597 1.77 -7.08 14.55
C ASN A 597 0.78 -5.92 14.34
N SER A 598 1.19 -4.87 13.62
CA SER A 598 0.37 -3.72 13.26
C SER A 598 -0.54 -4.01 12.06
N ILE A 599 -1.26 -5.12 12.11
CA ILE A 599 -2.23 -5.50 11.07
C ILE A 599 -3.54 -4.75 11.33
N HIS A 600 -4.15 -4.20 10.27
CA HIS A 600 -5.42 -3.49 10.38
C HIS A 600 -6.50 -4.40 10.95
N LYS A 601 -7.05 -4.02 12.11
CA LYS A 601 -8.10 -4.79 12.80
C LYS A 601 -9.44 -4.51 12.15
N LEU A 602 -9.99 -5.49 11.42
CA LEU A 602 -11.35 -5.42 10.89
C LEU A 602 -12.36 -5.18 12.01
N LYS A 603 -13.33 -4.28 11.83
CA LYS A 603 -14.39 -3.95 12.79
C LYS A 603 -15.78 -4.22 12.19
N GLY A 604 -16.75 -4.57 13.04
CA GLY A 604 -18.16 -4.72 12.67
C GLY A 604 -18.42 -5.68 11.50
N LYS A 605 -19.16 -5.21 10.49
CA LYS A 605 -19.59 -6.00 9.31
C LYS A 605 -18.41 -6.59 8.52
N ALA A 606 -17.28 -5.88 8.41
CA ALA A 606 -16.12 -6.37 7.68
C ALA A 606 -15.48 -7.60 8.35
N ARG A 607 -15.48 -7.64 9.70
CA ARG A 607 -14.98 -8.79 10.46
C ARG A 607 -15.90 -10.00 10.28
N LEU A 608 -17.21 -9.78 10.37
CA LEU A 608 -18.21 -10.82 10.15
C LEU A 608 -18.10 -11.40 8.73
N SER A 609 -17.94 -10.54 7.73
CA SER A 609 -17.75 -10.94 6.33
C SER A 609 -16.52 -11.83 6.14
N SER A 610 -15.39 -11.49 6.77
CA SER A 610 -14.17 -12.30 6.71
C SER A 610 -14.34 -13.67 7.39
N PHE A 611 -14.96 -13.72 8.57
CA PHE A 611 -15.26 -14.99 9.22
C PHE A 611 -16.26 -15.83 8.43
N GLY A 612 -17.28 -15.20 7.85
CA GLY A 612 -18.27 -15.86 6.99
C GLY A 612 -17.63 -16.50 5.76
N LEU A 613 -16.70 -15.82 5.10
CA LEU A 613 -15.97 -16.37 3.96
C LEU A 613 -15.18 -17.64 4.35
N TRP A 614 -14.37 -17.57 5.40
CA TRP A 614 -13.57 -18.72 5.84
C TRP A 614 -14.43 -19.87 6.36
N PHE A 615 -15.53 -19.57 7.05
CA PHE A 615 -16.50 -20.58 7.47
C PHE A 615 -17.12 -21.29 6.27
N ALA A 616 -17.52 -20.57 5.22
CA ALA A 616 -18.05 -21.15 3.99
C ALA A 616 -17.01 -22.03 3.27
N VAL A 617 -15.77 -21.56 3.13
CA VAL A 617 -14.66 -22.31 2.52
C VAL A 617 -14.44 -23.64 3.24
N PHE A 618 -14.26 -23.60 4.56
CA PHE A 618 -14.01 -24.83 5.32
C PHE A 618 -15.23 -25.75 5.38
N THR A 619 -16.46 -25.21 5.42
CA THR A 619 -17.67 -26.03 5.43
C THR A 619 -17.83 -26.78 4.11
N ALA A 620 -17.74 -26.08 2.97
CA ALA A 620 -17.86 -26.71 1.66
C ALA A 620 -16.77 -27.75 1.43
N LYS A 621 -15.51 -27.39 1.74
CA LYS A 621 -14.37 -28.29 1.69
C LYS A 621 -14.60 -29.55 2.53
N LEU A 622 -14.87 -29.40 3.82
CA LEU A 622 -14.93 -30.54 4.75
C LEU A 622 -16.06 -31.51 4.41
N ILE A 623 -17.19 -31.01 3.88
CA ILE A 623 -18.30 -31.85 3.40
C ILE A 623 -17.87 -32.65 2.17
N GLU A 624 -17.36 -31.98 1.15
CA GLU A 624 -16.95 -32.62 -0.11
C GLU A 624 -15.83 -33.64 0.12
N SER A 625 -14.76 -33.24 0.82
CA SER A 625 -13.61 -34.11 1.05
C SER A 625 -13.97 -35.33 1.92
N TYR A 626 -15.00 -35.24 2.76
CA TYR A 626 -15.50 -36.42 3.47
C TYR A 626 -16.10 -37.44 2.51
N PHE A 627 -17.02 -37.01 1.64
CA PHE A 627 -17.77 -37.89 0.74
C PHE A 627 -16.95 -38.43 -0.44
N PHE A 628 -16.12 -37.61 -1.06
CA PHE A 628 -15.39 -38.00 -2.27
C PHE A 628 -14.00 -38.56 -1.98
N LEU A 629 -13.29 -37.99 -0.99
CA LEU A 629 -11.91 -38.35 -0.69
C LEU A 629 -11.85 -39.46 0.37
N THR A 630 -12.30 -39.18 1.60
CA THR A 630 -12.04 -40.11 2.72
C THR A 630 -12.94 -41.34 2.72
N LEU A 631 -14.18 -41.22 2.23
CA LEU A 631 -15.10 -42.36 2.13
C LEU A 631 -14.68 -43.34 1.04
N SER A 632 -14.14 -42.85 -0.09
CA SER A 632 -13.67 -43.72 -1.18
C SER A 632 -12.43 -44.54 -0.78
N LEU A 633 -11.63 -44.03 0.16
CA LEU A 633 -10.45 -44.72 0.70
C LEU A 633 -10.80 -45.88 1.65
N LYS A 634 -12.05 -45.96 2.15
CA LYS A 634 -12.50 -47.01 3.08
C LYS A 634 -12.28 -48.43 2.56
N ASP A 635 -12.73 -48.71 1.34
CA ASP A 635 -12.64 -50.04 0.75
C ASP A 635 -11.18 -50.43 0.42
N PRO A 636 -10.37 -49.58 -0.24
CA PRO A 636 -8.94 -49.84 -0.43
C PRO A 636 -8.19 -50.14 0.87
N ILE A 637 -8.46 -49.39 1.95
CA ILE A 637 -7.83 -49.64 3.25
C ILE A 637 -8.22 -51.02 3.78
N ARG A 638 -9.52 -51.39 3.71
CA ARG A 638 -10.00 -52.69 4.17
C ARG A 638 -9.31 -53.83 3.43
N GLU A 639 -9.26 -53.77 2.11
CA GLU A 639 -8.72 -54.83 1.27
C GLU A 639 -7.20 -54.96 1.42
N LEU A 640 -6.46 -53.86 1.31
CA LEU A 640 -4.99 -53.88 1.36
C LEU A 640 -4.44 -54.23 2.74
N SER A 641 -5.14 -53.87 3.82
CA SER A 641 -4.72 -54.24 5.18
C SER A 641 -4.95 -55.71 5.52
N ALA A 642 -5.90 -56.38 4.84
CA ALA A 642 -6.19 -57.80 5.04
C ALA A 642 -5.26 -58.71 4.22
N ILE A 643 -4.72 -58.23 3.09
CA ILE A 643 -3.86 -59.03 2.20
C ILE A 643 -2.51 -59.32 2.87
N HIS A 644 -2.28 -60.60 3.18
CA HIS A 644 -0.99 -61.13 3.61
C HIS A 644 -0.43 -62.02 2.49
N ALA A 645 0.52 -61.50 1.71
CA ALA A 645 1.13 -62.21 0.58
C ALA A 645 2.05 -63.35 1.09
N THR A 646 1.48 -64.53 1.31
CA THR A 646 2.19 -65.71 1.82
C THR A 646 2.91 -66.51 0.72
N ARG A 647 2.43 -66.42 -0.54
CA ARG A 647 3.03 -67.06 -1.72
C ARG A 647 3.64 -66.01 -2.65
N CYS A 648 4.93 -65.75 -2.48
CA CYS A 648 5.69 -64.77 -3.29
C CYS A 648 6.81 -65.49 -4.05
N ILE A 649 6.84 -65.35 -5.38
CA ILE A 649 7.87 -65.97 -6.23
C ILE A 649 9.19 -65.15 -6.21
N GLY A 650 9.14 -63.90 -5.73
CA GLY A 650 10.31 -63.05 -5.51
C GLY A 650 10.89 -62.45 -6.79
N GLU A 651 11.57 -61.32 -6.65
CA GLU A 651 12.24 -60.58 -7.73
C GLU A 651 13.77 -60.77 -7.62
N GLN A 652 14.53 -60.63 -8.71
CA GLN A 652 15.91 -61.13 -8.82
C GLN A 652 16.90 -60.42 -7.87
N TYR A 653 16.69 -59.14 -7.56
CA TYR A 653 17.63 -58.35 -6.73
C TYR A 653 17.16 -58.15 -5.28
N LEU A 654 15.85 -58.12 -5.04
CA LEU A 654 15.25 -57.80 -3.72
C LEU A 654 14.49 -58.97 -3.08
N GLY A 655 14.46 -60.13 -3.76
CA GLY A 655 13.86 -61.36 -3.26
C GLY A 655 12.35 -61.25 -3.00
N THR A 656 11.86 -61.91 -1.94
CA THR A 656 10.43 -61.95 -1.56
C THR A 656 9.99 -60.78 -0.68
N ILE A 657 10.92 -59.89 -0.28
CA ILE A 657 10.67 -58.79 0.66
C ILE A 657 9.68 -57.77 0.06
N VAL A 658 9.90 -57.38 -1.20
CA VAL A 658 9.03 -56.42 -1.89
C VAL A 658 7.61 -56.96 -1.98
N CYS A 659 7.42 -58.21 -2.38
CA CYS A 659 6.10 -58.84 -2.49
C CYS A 659 5.36 -58.93 -1.14
N ARG A 660 6.07 -59.17 -0.03
CA ARG A 660 5.45 -59.20 1.32
C ARG A 660 5.03 -57.81 1.83
N ILE A 661 5.80 -56.78 1.49
CA ILE A 661 5.60 -55.41 1.97
C ILE A 661 4.75 -54.57 0.99
N GLN A 662 4.58 -55.03 -0.25
CA GLN A 662 3.87 -54.32 -1.32
C GLN A 662 2.48 -53.81 -0.92
N PRO A 663 1.58 -54.59 -0.27
CA PRO A 663 0.27 -54.09 0.14
C PRO A 663 0.36 -52.89 1.10
N MET A 664 1.32 -52.92 2.04
CA MET A 664 1.54 -51.83 3.01
C MET A 664 2.16 -50.58 2.35
N VAL A 665 3.08 -50.76 1.39
CA VAL A 665 3.65 -49.65 0.62
C VAL A 665 2.59 -48.99 -0.25
N LEU A 666 1.77 -49.78 -0.95
CA LEU A 666 0.68 -49.25 -1.78
C LEU A 666 -0.34 -48.49 -0.94
N LEU A 667 -0.75 -49.06 0.21
CA LEU A 667 -1.64 -48.41 1.16
C LEU A 667 -1.07 -47.07 1.65
N THR A 668 0.22 -47.04 1.98
CA THR A 668 0.91 -45.82 2.43
C THR A 668 0.95 -44.76 1.34
N LEU A 669 1.27 -45.15 0.09
CA LEU A 669 1.27 -44.24 -1.05
C LEU A 669 -0.13 -43.67 -1.34
N MET A 670 -1.17 -44.51 -1.27
CA MET A 670 -2.56 -44.08 -1.42
C MET A 670 -2.95 -43.06 -0.34
N VAL A 671 -2.69 -43.33 0.94
CA VAL A 671 -2.98 -42.39 2.05
C VAL A 671 -2.20 -41.08 1.91
N ILE A 672 -0.94 -41.11 1.46
CA ILE A 672 -0.14 -39.90 1.24
C ILE A 672 -0.70 -39.08 0.06
N THR A 673 -1.08 -39.75 -1.02
CA THR A 673 -1.64 -39.10 -2.21
C THR A 673 -2.98 -38.44 -1.87
N ASP A 674 -3.82 -39.15 -1.11
CA ASP A 674 -5.08 -38.64 -0.57
C ASP A 674 -4.86 -37.41 0.33
N LEU A 675 -3.87 -37.47 1.23
CA LEU A 675 -3.51 -36.32 2.06
C LEU A 675 -3.09 -35.11 1.20
N VAL A 676 -2.33 -35.31 0.12
CA VAL A 676 -1.92 -34.23 -0.80
C VAL A 676 -3.14 -33.62 -1.51
N LEU A 677 -4.05 -34.43 -2.01
CA LEU A 677 -5.31 -33.96 -2.63
C LEU A 677 -6.15 -33.17 -1.61
N PHE A 678 -6.25 -33.66 -0.36
CA PHE A 678 -6.93 -32.97 0.73
C PHE A 678 -6.37 -31.56 1.04
N PHE A 679 -5.09 -31.31 0.76
CA PHE A 679 -4.51 -29.96 0.82
C PHE A 679 -4.93 -29.12 -0.39
N LEU A 680 -4.84 -29.68 -1.61
CA LEU A 680 -5.09 -28.99 -2.87
C LEU A 680 -6.53 -28.47 -2.99
N ASP A 681 -7.52 -29.25 -2.54
CA ASP A 681 -8.95 -28.87 -2.63
C ASP A 681 -9.28 -27.55 -1.91
N THR A 682 -8.50 -27.21 -0.89
CA THR A 682 -8.66 -25.95 -0.13
C THR A 682 -8.50 -24.72 -1.02
N TYR A 683 -7.58 -24.78 -1.99
CA TYR A 683 -7.33 -23.69 -2.91
C TYR A 683 -8.49 -23.50 -3.88
N MET A 684 -9.00 -24.59 -4.45
CA MET A 684 -10.17 -24.57 -5.32
C MET A 684 -11.39 -23.99 -4.61
N TRP A 685 -11.73 -24.49 -3.43
CA TRP A 685 -12.86 -23.98 -2.64
C TRP A 685 -12.66 -22.53 -2.18
N TYR A 686 -11.43 -22.14 -1.89
CA TYR A 686 -11.10 -20.74 -1.60
C TYR A 686 -11.42 -19.85 -2.80
N ILE A 687 -11.02 -20.22 -4.02
CA ILE A 687 -11.34 -19.44 -5.24
C ILE A 687 -12.85 -19.34 -5.42
N ILE A 688 -13.56 -20.47 -5.40
CA ILE A 688 -15.01 -20.50 -5.66
C ILE A 688 -15.78 -19.67 -4.62
N CYS A 689 -15.49 -19.82 -3.33
CA CYS A 689 -16.16 -19.02 -2.31
C CYS A 689 -15.76 -17.54 -2.41
N ASN A 690 -14.51 -17.24 -2.76
CA ASN A 690 -14.05 -15.86 -2.90
C ASN A 690 -14.67 -15.16 -4.12
N THR A 691 -14.86 -15.86 -5.24
CA THR A 691 -15.56 -15.31 -6.42
C THR A 691 -17.03 -15.04 -6.10
N ILE A 692 -17.73 -16.01 -5.49
CA ILE A 692 -19.12 -15.83 -5.04
C ILE A 692 -19.23 -14.65 -4.07
N HIS A 693 -18.34 -14.59 -3.07
CA HIS A 693 -18.32 -13.49 -2.10
C HIS A 693 -18.04 -12.14 -2.75
N SER A 694 -17.11 -12.09 -3.71
CA SER A 694 -16.80 -10.87 -4.48
C SER A 694 -18.00 -10.39 -5.29
N VAL A 695 -18.74 -11.30 -5.93
CA VAL A 695 -20.00 -10.98 -6.64
C VAL A 695 -21.08 -10.50 -5.66
N CYS A 696 -21.28 -11.16 -4.52
CA CYS A 696 -22.22 -10.69 -3.50
C CYS A 696 -21.81 -9.30 -2.97
N ARG A 697 -20.51 -9.06 -2.81
CA ARG A 697 -19.97 -7.79 -2.32
C ARG A 697 -20.12 -6.67 -3.35
N SER A 698 -19.91 -6.96 -4.64
CA SER A 698 -20.11 -5.97 -5.72
C SER A 698 -21.58 -5.57 -5.80
N LEU A 699 -22.50 -6.54 -5.70
CA LEU A 699 -23.95 -6.29 -5.62
C LEU A 699 -24.31 -5.43 -4.40
N TYR A 700 -23.73 -5.72 -3.23
CA TYR A 700 -23.93 -4.92 -2.02
C TYR A 700 -23.47 -3.46 -2.16
N ILE A 701 -22.36 -3.22 -2.88
CA ILE A 701 -21.81 -1.88 -3.12
C ILE A 701 -22.63 -1.11 -4.17
N GLY A 702 -23.56 -1.79 -4.88
CA GLY A 702 -24.41 -1.20 -5.91
C GLY A 702 -23.85 -1.36 -7.33
N VAL A 703 -22.76 -2.12 -7.50
CA VAL A 703 -22.25 -2.52 -8.82
C VAL A 703 -22.91 -3.83 -9.19
N SER A 704 -24.04 -3.74 -9.88
CA SER A 704 -24.74 -4.92 -10.39
C SER A 704 -24.42 -5.13 -11.86
N ILE A 705 -23.90 -6.32 -12.16
CA ILE A 705 -23.72 -6.84 -13.52
C ILE A 705 -25.06 -6.88 -14.28
N TRP A 706 -26.16 -7.03 -13.54
CA TRP A 706 -27.52 -7.10 -14.05
C TRP A 706 -28.18 -5.72 -14.22
N THR A 707 -27.53 -4.62 -13.81
CA THR A 707 -28.07 -3.30 -14.09
C THR A 707 -27.94 -3.05 -15.58
N PRO A 708 -29.04 -2.80 -16.31
CA PRO A 708 -28.95 -2.51 -17.73
C PRO A 708 -27.98 -1.35 -17.95
N TRP A 709 -27.03 -1.54 -18.87
CA TRP A 709 -25.99 -0.57 -19.22
C TRP A 709 -26.58 0.85 -19.44
N ARG A 710 -27.79 0.89 -20.01
CA ARG A 710 -28.65 2.07 -20.25
C ARG A 710 -28.93 2.92 -19.00
N ASN A 711 -29.13 2.30 -17.84
CA ASN A 711 -29.44 3.00 -16.58
C ASN A 711 -28.21 3.65 -15.93
N ILE A 712 -27.01 3.17 -16.27
CA ILE A 712 -25.75 3.73 -15.77
C ILE A 712 -25.44 5.03 -16.53
N PHE A 713 -25.64 5.06 -17.84
CA PHE A 713 -25.33 6.21 -18.69
C PHE A 713 -26.37 7.33 -18.65
N SER A 714 -27.67 7.03 -18.59
CA SER A 714 -28.72 8.06 -18.46
C SER A 714 -28.59 8.90 -17.17
N ARG A 715 -28.04 8.30 -16.11
CA ARG A 715 -27.77 8.98 -14.83
C ARG A 715 -26.37 9.59 -14.76
N LEU A 716 -25.53 9.41 -15.77
CA LEU A 716 -24.13 9.84 -15.76
C LEU A 716 -23.98 11.37 -15.62
N PRO A 717 -24.72 12.24 -16.35
CA PRO A 717 -24.62 13.69 -16.18
C PRO A 717 -24.92 14.14 -14.75
N LYS A 718 -25.96 13.55 -14.13
CA LYS A 718 -26.32 13.82 -12.73
C LYS A 718 -25.23 13.37 -11.76
N ARG A 719 -24.59 12.23 -12.01
CA ARG A 719 -23.48 11.71 -11.19
C ARG A 719 -22.20 12.52 -11.33
N ILE A 720 -21.88 13.00 -12.54
CA ILE A 720 -20.75 13.92 -12.75
C ILE A 720 -20.97 15.18 -11.92
N PHE A 721 -22.17 15.76 -11.98
CA PHE A 721 -22.50 16.94 -11.18
C PHE A 721 -22.37 16.71 -9.68
N SER A 722 -22.92 15.62 -9.15
CA SER A 722 -22.94 15.39 -7.69
C SER A 722 -21.64 14.85 -7.10
N LYS A 723 -20.83 14.12 -7.87
CA LYS A 723 -19.62 13.42 -7.35
C LYS A 723 -18.30 14.01 -7.80
N VAL A 724 -18.28 14.79 -8.90
CA VAL A 724 -17.04 15.37 -9.43
C VAL A 724 -16.93 16.86 -9.10
N MET A 725 -18.03 17.60 -9.14
CA MET A 725 -18.01 19.06 -9.02
C MET A 725 -18.33 19.56 -7.60
N ALA A 726 -17.50 20.47 -7.10
CA ALA A 726 -17.65 21.10 -5.79
C ALA A 726 -18.30 22.49 -5.90
N THR A 727 -19.50 22.58 -6.49
CA THR A 727 -20.22 23.86 -6.61
C THR A 727 -21.18 24.08 -5.46
N THR A 728 -21.13 25.25 -4.83
CA THR A 728 -22.18 25.73 -3.92
C THR A 728 -23.48 25.90 -4.69
N GLN A 729 -24.57 25.39 -4.12
CA GLN A 729 -25.92 25.40 -4.69
C GLN A 729 -26.27 26.78 -5.25
N ASP A 730 -26.55 26.88 -6.55
CA ASP A 730 -27.62 27.73 -7.13
C ASP A 730 -27.57 27.74 -8.67
N ASN A 731 -28.72 27.38 -9.27
CA ASN A 731 -29.09 27.32 -10.70
C ASN A 731 -28.83 26.02 -11.48
N THR A 732 -29.92 25.32 -11.81
CA THR A 732 -29.99 24.14 -12.69
C THR A 732 -29.51 24.39 -14.14
N PHE A 733 -29.56 25.64 -14.61
CA PHE A 733 -29.01 26.01 -15.91
C PHE A 733 -27.47 26.02 -15.90
N LYS A 734 -26.86 26.47 -14.79
CA LYS A 734 -25.39 26.43 -14.63
C LYS A 734 -24.89 24.99 -14.54
N SER A 735 -25.64 24.07 -13.93
CA SER A 735 -25.20 22.67 -13.81
C SER A 735 -25.02 21.98 -15.16
N LYS A 736 -25.91 22.19 -16.13
CA LYS A 736 -25.77 21.61 -17.48
C LYS A 736 -24.55 22.15 -18.23
N VAL A 737 -24.27 23.44 -18.11
CA VAL A 737 -23.09 24.09 -18.73
C VAL A 737 -21.79 23.56 -18.13
N LEU A 738 -21.76 23.36 -16.81
CA LEU A 738 -20.55 22.85 -16.14
C LEU A 738 -20.30 21.38 -16.46
N VAL A 739 -21.35 20.56 -16.48
CA VAL A 739 -21.24 19.15 -16.91
C VAL A 739 -20.78 19.05 -18.37
N SER A 740 -21.27 19.93 -19.25
CA SER A 740 -20.88 19.90 -20.67
C SER A 740 -19.41 20.21 -20.87
N GLN A 741 -18.83 21.14 -20.10
CA GLN A 741 -17.40 21.44 -20.14
C GLN A 741 -16.55 20.22 -19.76
N VAL A 742 -16.90 19.55 -18.65
CA VAL A 742 -16.17 18.35 -18.18
C VAL A 742 -16.30 17.20 -19.18
N TRP A 743 -17.53 16.92 -19.63
CA TRP A 743 -17.78 15.82 -20.57
C TRP A 743 -17.11 16.04 -21.92
N ASN A 744 -17.23 17.24 -22.49
CA ASN A 744 -16.60 17.56 -23.77
C ASN A 744 -15.08 17.44 -23.67
N ALA A 745 -14.47 17.86 -22.57
CA ALA A 745 -13.03 17.70 -22.36
C ALA A 745 -12.60 16.22 -22.32
N ILE A 746 -13.39 15.34 -21.69
CA ILE A 746 -13.13 13.89 -21.67
C ILE A 746 -13.18 13.31 -23.09
N ILE A 747 -14.21 13.65 -23.88
CA ILE A 747 -14.36 13.16 -25.25
C ILE A 747 -13.25 13.68 -26.16
N VAL A 748 -12.92 14.98 -26.06
CA VAL A 748 -11.81 15.59 -26.82
C VAL A 748 -10.47 14.96 -26.44
N ALA A 749 -10.25 14.61 -25.17
CA ALA A 749 -9.03 13.90 -24.76
C ALA A 749 -8.93 12.52 -25.41
N MET A 750 -10.02 11.75 -25.49
CA MET A 750 -10.04 10.44 -26.17
C MET A 750 -9.82 10.58 -27.69
N TYR A 751 -10.36 11.63 -28.31
CA TYR A 751 -10.08 11.97 -29.72
C TYR A 751 -8.59 12.24 -29.96
N ARG A 752 -7.95 13.04 -29.09
CA ARG A 752 -6.51 13.36 -29.19
C ARG A 752 -5.59 12.14 -29.05
N GLU A 753 -6.04 11.09 -28.39
CA GLU A 753 -5.32 9.80 -28.29
C GLU A 753 -5.65 8.84 -29.45
N HIS A 754 -6.45 9.27 -30.43
CA HIS A 754 -6.92 8.51 -31.59
C HIS A 754 -7.84 7.33 -31.24
N LEU A 755 -8.53 7.38 -30.09
CA LEU A 755 -9.48 6.35 -29.68
C LEU A 755 -10.88 6.56 -30.27
N LEU A 756 -11.18 7.76 -30.76
CA LEU A 756 -12.46 8.15 -31.34
C LEU A 756 -12.25 8.78 -32.71
N SER A 757 -13.17 8.52 -33.65
CA SER A 757 -13.25 9.23 -34.92
C SER A 757 -13.96 10.58 -34.76
N LEU A 758 -13.80 11.48 -35.73
CA LEU A 758 -14.46 12.79 -35.74
C LEU A 758 -16.00 12.67 -35.68
N GLU A 759 -16.56 11.67 -36.37
CA GLU A 759 -18.00 11.41 -36.36
C GLU A 759 -18.51 11.01 -34.95
N HIS A 760 -17.74 10.19 -34.23
CA HIS A 760 -18.07 9.84 -32.85
C HIS A 760 -18.03 11.06 -31.93
N VAL A 761 -17.03 11.94 -32.09
CA VAL A 761 -16.93 13.18 -31.31
C VAL A 761 -18.16 14.06 -31.52
N GLN A 762 -18.58 14.30 -32.77
CA GLN A 762 -19.74 15.14 -33.07
C GLN A 762 -21.04 14.63 -32.42
N ARG A 763 -21.19 13.30 -32.29
CA ARG A 763 -22.35 12.66 -31.65
C ARG A 763 -22.28 12.63 -30.11
N LEU A 764 -21.07 12.65 -29.54
CA LEU A 764 -20.83 12.50 -28.11
C LEU A 764 -20.67 13.83 -27.37
N ILE A 765 -20.33 14.94 -28.02
CA ILE A 765 -20.19 16.25 -27.37
C ILE A 765 -21.53 16.97 -27.22
N TYR A 766 -21.63 17.81 -26.18
CA TYR A 766 -22.71 18.80 -26.07
C TYR A 766 -22.54 19.89 -27.12
N GLN A 767 -23.63 20.22 -27.82
CA GLN A 767 -23.66 21.24 -28.87
C GLN A 767 -24.47 22.46 -28.41
N GLN A 768 -23.95 23.66 -28.65
CA GLN A 768 -24.73 24.89 -28.45
C GLN A 768 -25.55 25.15 -29.71
N VAL A 769 -26.87 25.20 -29.57
CA VAL A 769 -27.80 25.48 -30.67
C VAL A 769 -28.49 26.82 -30.38
N ALA A 770 -28.36 27.78 -31.29
CA ALA A 770 -29.13 29.02 -31.22
C ALA A 770 -30.55 28.73 -31.69
N GLN A 771 -31.52 28.89 -30.79
CA GLN A 771 -32.94 28.86 -31.11
C GLN A 771 -33.44 30.30 -31.18
N THR A 772 -34.11 30.65 -32.27
CA THR A 772 -34.75 31.95 -32.39
C THR A 772 -36.18 31.81 -31.86
N ASP A 773 -36.51 32.49 -30.77
CA ASP A 773 -37.88 32.53 -30.27
C ASP A 773 -38.78 33.25 -31.29
N LEU A 774 -40.11 33.01 -31.23
CA LEU A 774 -41.12 33.67 -32.07
C LEU A 774 -41.09 35.21 -32.00
N SER A 775 -40.42 35.77 -30.98
CA SER A 775 -40.21 37.20 -30.72
C SER A 775 -38.87 37.75 -31.27
N GLY A 776 -38.09 36.96 -32.02
CA GLY A 776 -36.83 37.38 -32.63
C GLY A 776 -35.61 37.38 -31.71
N ASN A 777 -35.78 36.99 -30.44
CA ASN A 777 -34.66 36.82 -29.50
C ASN A 777 -33.96 35.48 -29.74
N GLN A 778 -32.65 35.50 -29.93
CA GLN A 778 -31.82 34.29 -30.02
C GLN A 778 -31.51 33.78 -28.60
N THR A 779 -32.06 32.63 -28.24
CA THR A 779 -31.70 31.90 -27.02
C THR A 779 -30.77 30.75 -27.37
N THR A 780 -29.57 30.72 -26.81
CA THR A 780 -28.64 29.60 -27.01
C THR A 780 -28.97 28.49 -26.02
N THR A 781 -29.49 27.37 -26.52
CA THR A 781 -29.78 26.18 -25.70
C THR A 781 -28.71 25.10 -25.93
N LEU A 782 -28.27 24.45 -24.86
CA LEU A 782 -27.32 23.35 -24.93
C LEU A 782 -28.08 22.05 -25.25
N LYS A 783 -27.81 21.48 -26.42
CA LYS A 783 -28.32 20.17 -26.82
C LYS A 783 -27.47 19.07 -26.19
N GLU A 784 -28.11 18.19 -25.43
CA GLU A 784 -27.46 17.01 -24.84
C GLU A 784 -27.20 15.96 -25.93
N PRO A 785 -26.08 15.22 -25.86
CA PRO A 785 -25.86 14.05 -26.70
C PRO A 785 -27.04 13.07 -26.63
N ASN A 786 -27.44 12.51 -27.77
CA ASN A 786 -28.47 11.45 -27.82
C ASN A 786 -28.11 10.27 -26.89
N PHE A 787 -26.81 10.06 -26.68
CA PHE A 787 -26.22 9.13 -25.71
C PHE A 787 -26.81 9.23 -24.28
N PHE A 788 -27.23 10.41 -23.82
CA PHE A 788 -27.83 10.61 -22.50
C PHE A 788 -29.37 10.55 -22.51
N MET A 789 -29.99 10.78 -23.66
CA MET A 789 -31.44 10.97 -23.80
C MET A 789 -32.20 9.71 -24.19
N SER A 790 -31.61 8.83 -25.00
CA SER A 790 -32.33 7.68 -25.54
C SER A 790 -32.58 6.61 -24.46
N GLN A 791 -33.80 6.59 -23.94
CA GLN A 791 -34.34 5.45 -23.21
C GLN A 791 -34.79 4.41 -24.24
N GLU A 792 -34.16 3.24 -24.16
CA GLU A 792 -34.71 1.92 -24.52
C GLU A 792 -34.56 1.37 -25.97
N ASP A 793 -34.61 2.10 -27.10
CA ASP A 793 -34.68 1.40 -28.41
C ASP A 793 -33.61 1.66 -29.49
N GLU A 794 -32.98 2.84 -29.58
CA GLU A 794 -32.06 3.14 -30.72
C GLU A 794 -30.59 2.74 -30.51
N ILE A 795 -30.10 2.69 -29.26
CA ILE A 795 -28.69 2.35 -28.98
C ILE A 795 -28.39 0.88 -29.27
N MET A 796 -29.38 -0.02 -29.17
CA MET A 796 -29.18 -1.44 -29.49
C MET A 796 -28.91 -1.70 -30.99
N LYS A 797 -29.22 -0.72 -31.86
CA LYS A 797 -28.96 -0.77 -33.30
C LYS A 797 -27.86 0.19 -33.75
N SER A 798 -27.40 1.11 -32.88
CA SER A 798 -26.32 2.03 -33.21
C SER A 798 -24.99 1.45 -32.75
N PRO A 799 -24.05 1.10 -33.65
CA PRO A 799 -22.70 0.69 -33.29
C PRO A 799 -21.91 1.95 -32.90
N LEU A 800 -22.33 2.66 -31.86
CA LEU A 800 -21.72 3.93 -31.45
C LEU A 800 -20.29 3.71 -30.91
N PHE A 801 -20.03 2.47 -30.47
CA PHE A 801 -18.71 1.92 -30.30
C PHE A 801 -18.74 0.53 -30.95
N GLU A 802 -17.93 0.29 -31.99
CA GLU A 802 -17.72 -1.06 -32.53
C GLU A 802 -17.36 -2.03 -31.38
N SER A 803 -17.71 -3.31 -31.53
CA SER A 803 -17.51 -4.32 -30.50
C SER A 803 -16.04 -4.37 -30.07
N GLN A 804 -15.78 -3.89 -28.85
CA GLN A 804 -14.48 -3.87 -28.14
C GLN A 804 -13.52 -2.69 -28.42
N SER A 805 -14.02 -1.46 -28.60
CA SER A 805 -13.12 -0.29 -28.58
C SER A 805 -12.61 0.07 -27.17
N GLU A 806 -11.33 0.44 -27.06
CA GLU A 806 -10.72 0.96 -25.82
C GLU A 806 -11.47 2.16 -25.23
N ALA A 807 -12.07 3.00 -26.09
CA ALA A 807 -12.92 4.11 -25.67
C ALA A 807 -14.16 3.63 -24.88
N GLN A 808 -14.82 2.56 -25.34
CA GLN A 808 -15.96 1.97 -24.65
C GLN A 808 -15.54 1.48 -23.26
N ARG A 809 -14.39 0.77 -23.16
CA ARG A 809 -13.86 0.27 -21.89
C ARG A 809 -13.64 1.42 -20.89
N ARG A 810 -12.96 2.50 -21.32
CA ARG A 810 -12.66 3.67 -20.49
C ARG A 810 -13.93 4.40 -20.01
N ILE A 811 -14.88 4.64 -20.92
CA ILE A 811 -16.15 5.31 -20.60
C ILE A 811 -16.98 4.46 -19.64
N THR A 812 -17.02 3.15 -19.85
CA THR A 812 -17.72 2.19 -18.96
C THR A 812 -17.12 2.20 -17.57
N TYR A 813 -15.79 2.11 -17.49
CA TYR A 813 -15.08 2.11 -16.22
C TYR A 813 -15.30 3.42 -15.45
N PHE A 814 -15.28 4.56 -16.15
CA PHE A 814 -15.59 5.87 -15.59
C PHE A 814 -17.03 5.94 -15.05
N ALA A 815 -18.02 5.53 -15.85
CA ALA A 815 -19.43 5.58 -15.47
C ALA A 815 -19.77 4.61 -14.31
N GLN A 816 -19.14 3.43 -14.29
CA GLN A 816 -19.25 2.47 -13.20
C GLN A 816 -18.59 2.99 -11.92
N SER A 817 -17.41 3.61 -12.02
CA SER A 817 -16.72 4.21 -10.88
C SER A 817 -17.61 5.27 -10.21
N LEU A 818 -18.24 6.15 -11.01
CA LEU A 818 -19.20 7.14 -10.50
C LEU A 818 -20.50 6.53 -9.96
N SER A 819 -20.76 5.24 -10.18
CA SER A 819 -21.90 4.55 -9.57
C SER A 819 -21.61 4.07 -8.13
N THR A 820 -20.34 3.88 -7.78
CA THR A 820 -19.90 3.44 -6.44
C THR A 820 -19.95 4.57 -5.40
N PRO A 821 -20.06 4.28 -4.10
CA PRO A 821 -19.96 5.30 -3.05
C PRO A 821 -18.58 5.97 -3.09
N MET A 822 -18.57 7.31 -3.22
CA MET A 822 -17.36 8.14 -3.23
C MET A 822 -17.48 9.23 -2.15
N PRO A 823 -16.36 9.75 -1.61
CA PRO A 823 -16.38 10.92 -0.75
C PRO A 823 -16.97 12.16 -1.46
N ASP A 824 -17.48 13.10 -0.69
CA ASP A 824 -18.00 14.36 -1.24
C ASP A 824 -16.89 15.18 -1.93
N PRO A 825 -17.18 15.82 -3.09
CA PRO A 825 -16.20 16.60 -3.81
C PRO A 825 -15.83 17.86 -3.02
N VAL A 826 -14.53 18.19 -3.02
CA VAL A 826 -13.98 19.42 -2.43
C VAL A 826 -13.43 20.33 -3.53
N PRO A 827 -13.45 21.67 -3.34
CA PRO A 827 -12.88 22.59 -4.33
C PRO A 827 -11.42 22.29 -4.64
N VAL A 828 -10.97 22.56 -5.86
CA VAL A 828 -9.58 22.34 -6.31
C VAL A 828 -8.57 23.06 -5.41
N SER A 829 -8.92 24.26 -4.93
CA SER A 829 -8.09 25.01 -3.99
C SER A 829 -7.83 24.25 -2.67
N GLN A 830 -8.79 23.45 -2.22
CA GLN A 830 -8.71 22.65 -0.99
C GLN A 830 -8.15 21.23 -1.22
N MET A 831 -7.99 20.80 -2.47
CA MET A 831 -7.44 19.49 -2.82
C MET A 831 -6.08 19.23 -2.15
N PRO A 832 -5.83 18.03 -1.59
CA PRO A 832 -4.50 17.62 -1.13
C PRO A 832 -3.48 17.64 -2.27
N THR A 833 -2.32 18.23 -2.00
CA THR A 833 -1.17 18.14 -2.89
C THR A 833 -0.65 16.70 -2.93
N PHE A 834 -0.35 16.18 -4.10
CA PHE A 834 0.26 14.86 -4.24
C PHE A 834 1.39 14.87 -5.26
N SER A 835 2.30 13.91 -5.14
CA SER A 835 3.42 13.75 -6.05
C SER A 835 3.53 12.31 -6.51
N ALA A 836 3.79 12.11 -7.80
CA ALA A 836 4.05 10.82 -8.40
C ALA A 836 5.55 10.63 -8.59
N LEU A 837 6.10 9.51 -8.10
CA LEU A 837 7.48 9.11 -8.32
C LEU A 837 7.50 7.89 -9.26
N ILE A 838 8.22 8.00 -10.37
CA ILE A 838 8.42 6.92 -11.34
C ILE A 838 9.89 6.49 -11.25
N PRO A 839 10.22 5.45 -10.46
CA PRO A 839 11.58 4.92 -10.41
C PRO A 839 11.83 4.03 -11.62
N HIS A 840 12.97 4.25 -12.28
CA HIS A 840 13.25 3.59 -13.54
C HIS A 840 14.74 3.41 -13.81
N PHE A 841 15.10 2.32 -14.50
CA PHE A 841 16.49 1.92 -14.71
C PHE A 841 17.05 2.30 -16.08
N SER A 842 16.51 1.75 -17.17
CA SER A 842 17.22 1.70 -18.46
C SER A 842 16.38 1.66 -19.76
N GLU A 843 15.05 1.69 -19.71
CA GLU A 843 14.19 1.82 -20.91
C GLU A 843 14.39 3.20 -21.57
N LYS A 844 14.23 3.23 -22.90
CA LYS A 844 14.29 4.46 -23.68
C LYS A 844 13.05 5.32 -23.43
N ILE A 845 13.22 6.64 -23.54
CA ILE A 845 12.16 7.59 -23.27
C ILE A 845 11.13 7.60 -24.42
N THR A 846 11.58 7.71 -25.68
CA THR A 846 10.72 7.55 -26.86
C THR A 846 11.38 6.61 -27.87
N LEU A 847 10.58 6.07 -28.79
CA LEU A 847 11.10 5.31 -29.92
C LEU A 847 11.65 6.22 -31.01
N THR A 848 12.74 5.79 -31.63
CA THR A 848 13.27 6.41 -32.85
C THR A 848 12.52 5.91 -34.08
N LEU A 849 12.53 6.71 -35.16
CA LEU A 849 11.90 6.31 -36.43
C LEU A 849 12.53 5.03 -37.00
N ARG A 850 13.85 4.87 -36.83
CA ARG A 850 14.58 3.68 -37.30
C ARG A 850 14.07 2.42 -36.61
N GLU A 851 13.82 2.44 -35.31
CA GLU A 851 13.31 1.28 -34.57
C GLU A 851 11.86 0.95 -34.92
N ILE A 852 11.07 1.96 -35.28
CA ILE A 852 9.66 1.77 -35.65
C ILE A 852 9.54 1.07 -37.01
N ILE A 853 10.43 1.40 -37.95
CA ILE A 853 10.34 0.99 -39.36
C ILE A 853 11.30 -0.15 -39.72
N ARG A 854 12.39 -0.35 -38.96
CA ARG A 854 13.36 -1.41 -39.25
C ARG A 854 12.93 -2.72 -38.61
N GLU A 855 13.06 -3.81 -39.36
CA GLU A 855 12.92 -5.18 -38.86
C GLU A 855 13.99 -5.45 -37.78
N GLU A 856 13.60 -6.07 -36.67
CA GLU A 856 14.56 -6.50 -35.65
C GLU A 856 15.39 -7.68 -36.19
N GLU A 857 16.69 -7.65 -35.93
CA GLU A 857 17.64 -8.59 -36.52
C GLU A 857 17.39 -10.02 -36.00
N GLY A 858 16.84 -10.91 -36.86
CA GLY A 858 17.06 -12.36 -36.80
C GLY A 858 15.82 -13.27 -36.68
N TYR A 859 14.68 -12.79 -36.17
CA TYR A 859 13.55 -13.68 -35.83
C TYR A 859 12.15 -13.19 -36.26
N SER A 860 11.98 -11.92 -36.69
CA SER A 860 10.67 -11.41 -37.14
C SER A 860 10.79 -10.61 -38.44
N ASN A 861 10.03 -11.00 -39.47
CA ASN A 861 9.91 -10.27 -40.74
C ASN A 861 8.88 -9.12 -40.66
N VAL A 862 8.42 -8.75 -39.46
CA VAL A 862 7.35 -7.78 -39.25
C VAL A 862 7.93 -6.59 -38.48
N THR A 863 7.77 -5.40 -39.03
CA THR A 863 8.22 -4.17 -38.37
C THR A 863 7.36 -3.87 -37.15
N LEU A 864 7.91 -3.18 -36.13
CA LEU A 864 7.13 -2.77 -34.96
C LEU A 864 5.89 -1.95 -35.35
N LEU A 865 5.99 -1.11 -36.39
CA LEU A 865 4.86 -0.36 -36.89
C LEU A 865 3.74 -1.25 -37.45
N GLU A 866 4.08 -2.28 -38.22
CA GLU A 866 3.09 -3.23 -38.76
C GLU A 866 2.42 -4.04 -37.67
N TYR A 867 3.19 -4.47 -36.67
CA TYR A 867 2.64 -5.11 -35.47
C TYR A 867 1.63 -4.19 -34.77
N LEU A 868 1.99 -2.94 -34.49
CA LEU A 868 1.10 -1.97 -33.83
C LEU A 868 -0.13 -1.61 -34.66
N LYS A 869 0.00 -1.54 -35.99
CA LYS A 869 -1.13 -1.32 -36.92
C LYS A 869 -2.16 -2.45 -36.81
N LYS A 870 -1.70 -3.70 -36.69
CA LYS A 870 -2.57 -4.87 -36.59
C LYS A 870 -3.21 -4.99 -35.21
N LEU A 871 -2.46 -4.67 -34.15
CA LEU A 871 -2.96 -4.67 -32.78
C LEU A 871 -4.00 -3.54 -32.53
N HIS A 872 -3.77 -2.35 -33.10
CA HIS A 872 -4.60 -1.15 -32.91
C HIS A 872 -5.18 -0.61 -34.22
N GLU A 873 -5.84 -1.47 -35.00
CA GLU A 873 -6.30 -1.13 -36.35
C GLU A 873 -7.26 0.08 -36.39
N SER A 874 -8.22 0.13 -35.46
CA SER A 874 -9.19 1.24 -35.36
C SER A 874 -8.53 2.57 -34.99
N GLU A 875 -7.57 2.54 -34.07
CA GLU A 875 -6.82 3.72 -33.66
C GLU A 875 -5.88 4.22 -34.76
N TRP A 876 -5.27 3.30 -35.52
CA TRP A 876 -4.46 3.64 -36.68
C TRP A 876 -5.29 4.32 -37.78
N LYS A 877 -6.49 3.82 -38.07
CA LYS A 877 -7.42 4.48 -39.01
C LYS A 877 -7.73 5.92 -38.58
N CYS A 878 -8.05 6.12 -37.29
CA CYS A 878 -8.30 7.45 -36.74
C CYS A 878 -7.05 8.35 -36.83
N PHE A 879 -5.88 7.81 -36.53
CA PHE A 879 -4.60 8.52 -36.63
C PHE A 879 -4.30 9.01 -38.05
N VAL A 880 -4.47 8.13 -39.05
CA VAL A 880 -4.25 8.47 -40.47
C VAL A 880 -5.24 9.52 -40.94
N GLN A 881 -6.52 9.38 -40.57
CA GLN A 881 -7.56 10.35 -40.93
C GLN A 881 -7.29 11.74 -40.34
N ASP A 882 -6.96 11.82 -39.04
CA ASP A 882 -6.63 13.08 -38.36
C ASP A 882 -5.38 13.74 -38.97
N THR A 883 -4.37 12.93 -39.32
CA THR A 883 -3.14 13.43 -39.92
C THR A 883 -3.34 13.91 -41.37
N LYS A 884 -4.27 13.28 -42.12
CA LYS A 884 -4.66 13.72 -43.46
C LYS A 884 -5.35 15.09 -43.42
N MET A 885 -6.26 15.29 -42.47
CA MET A 885 -6.94 16.59 -42.30
C MET A 885 -5.95 17.71 -41.94
N LEU A 886 -4.99 17.44 -41.06
CA LEU A 886 -3.94 18.41 -40.71
C LEU A 886 -3.05 18.76 -41.91
N ALA A 887 -2.73 17.80 -42.76
CA ALA A 887 -1.97 18.05 -43.97
C ALA A 887 -2.76 18.93 -44.97
N GLU A 888 -4.04 18.63 -45.17
CA GLU A 888 -4.93 19.44 -46.01
C GLU A 888 -5.08 20.88 -45.48
N GLU A 889 -5.18 21.07 -44.15
CA GLU A 889 -5.25 22.40 -43.51
C GLU A 889 -3.94 23.20 -43.66
N ASN A 890 -2.78 22.54 -43.50
CA ASN A 890 -1.47 23.15 -43.73
C ASN A 890 -1.25 23.53 -45.21
N ASP A 891 -1.77 22.73 -46.14
CA ASP A 891 -1.68 23.03 -47.58
C ASP A 891 -2.60 24.21 -47.98
N LEU A 892 -3.75 24.37 -47.31
CA LEU A 892 -4.68 25.50 -47.50
C LEU A 892 -4.15 26.83 -46.89
N THR A 893 -3.43 26.75 -45.77
CA THR A 893 -2.83 27.93 -45.11
C THR A 893 -1.53 28.38 -45.79
N SER A 894 -0.76 27.45 -46.37
CA SER A 894 0.42 27.80 -47.19
C SER A 894 0.06 28.39 -48.56
N SER A 895 -1.11 28.04 -49.13
CA SER A 895 -1.59 28.62 -50.40
C SER A 895 -2.25 30.00 -50.26
N SER A 896 -2.53 30.46 -49.04
CA SER A 896 -3.06 31.80 -48.76
C SER A 896 -1.97 32.85 -48.45
N SER A 897 -0.69 32.47 -48.52
CA SER A 897 0.46 33.37 -48.27
C SER A 897 1.35 33.63 -49.49
N SER A 898 0.85 33.39 -50.71
CA SER A 898 1.55 33.73 -51.95
C SER A 898 0.62 34.29 -53.03
N GLU A 899 0.23 35.56 -52.89
CA GLU A 899 -0.10 36.41 -54.04
C GLU A 899 1.18 37.18 -54.40
N ASP A 900 1.86 36.81 -55.49
CA ASP A 900 2.25 37.73 -56.57
C ASP A 900 3.26 37.18 -57.61
N TYR A 901 2.99 37.52 -58.89
CA TYR A 901 3.80 37.51 -60.13
C TYR A 901 4.43 36.21 -60.67
N SER A 902 3.89 35.69 -61.80
CA SER A 902 4.41 35.97 -63.17
C SER A 902 4.07 34.88 -64.22
N ALA A 903 3.67 35.41 -65.38
CA ALA A 903 3.40 34.87 -66.71
C ALA A 903 4.04 33.53 -67.17
N GLY A 904 3.20 32.73 -67.85
CA GLY A 904 3.52 32.16 -69.17
C GLY A 904 3.76 30.65 -69.24
N GLY A 905 2.79 29.91 -69.78
CA GLY A 905 3.03 28.55 -70.31
C GLY A 905 1.82 27.62 -70.24
N ASN A 906 1.07 27.52 -71.35
CA ASN A 906 0.06 26.47 -71.53
C ASN A 906 0.70 25.08 -71.54
N ILE A 907 0.34 24.23 -70.58
CA ILE A 907 0.27 22.77 -70.79
C ILE A 907 -1.05 22.27 -70.20
N ALA A 908 -1.97 21.95 -71.10
CA ALA A 908 -3.11 21.10 -70.80
C ALA A 908 -2.59 19.67 -70.56
N GLY A 909 -2.89 19.10 -69.38
CA GLY A 909 -2.52 17.73 -69.06
C GLY A 909 -3.01 17.30 -67.69
N THR A 910 -4.15 16.62 -67.66
CA THR A 910 -4.62 15.75 -66.56
C THR A 910 -4.92 16.42 -65.20
N LYS A 911 -6.22 16.61 -64.94
CA LYS A 911 -6.77 16.38 -63.60
C LYS A 911 -6.45 14.93 -63.22
N GLN A 912 -5.33 14.70 -62.55
CA GLN A 912 -5.18 13.50 -61.73
C GLN A 912 -6.05 13.73 -60.50
N GLU A 913 -7.00 12.83 -60.28
CA GLU A 913 -7.56 12.63 -58.95
C GLU A 913 -6.41 12.59 -57.92
N PRO A 914 -6.53 13.23 -56.75
CA PRO A 914 -5.52 13.09 -55.72
C PRO A 914 -5.41 11.61 -55.36
N GLY A 915 -4.31 10.99 -55.78
CA GLY A 915 -4.07 9.56 -55.65
C GLY A 915 -4.23 9.12 -54.19
N ASN A 916 -5.25 8.31 -53.94
CA ASN A 916 -5.56 7.71 -52.64
C ASN A 916 -4.53 6.66 -52.16
N LEU A 917 -3.35 6.55 -52.77
CA LEU A 917 -2.25 5.71 -52.31
C LEU A 917 -0.95 6.52 -52.33
N PRO A 918 -0.60 7.16 -51.20
CA PRO A 918 0.42 6.58 -50.32
C PRO A 918 0.21 6.91 -48.82
N PHE A 919 -1.02 6.77 -48.31
CA PHE A 919 -1.31 7.00 -46.88
C PHE A 919 -1.20 5.73 -46.01
N TYR A 920 -1.30 4.54 -46.62
CA TYR A 920 -1.41 3.26 -45.92
C TYR A 920 -0.07 2.52 -45.76
N THR A 921 0.81 2.58 -46.77
CA THR A 921 1.92 1.61 -46.92
C THR A 921 3.28 2.10 -46.44
N VAL A 922 3.55 3.39 -46.41
CA VAL A 922 4.80 3.95 -45.86
C VAL A 922 4.49 5.35 -45.35
N GLY A 923 4.80 5.64 -44.09
CA GLY A 923 4.71 7.01 -43.59
C GLY A 923 5.57 7.94 -44.45
N PHE A 924 4.92 8.95 -45.02
CA PHE A 924 5.51 10.20 -45.52
C PHE A 924 6.74 10.08 -46.44
N LYS A 925 6.54 10.09 -47.76
CA LYS A 925 7.64 10.42 -48.70
C LYS A 925 8.10 11.89 -48.59
N SER A 926 7.30 12.76 -47.96
CA SER A 926 7.67 14.11 -47.56
C SER A 926 8.08 14.12 -46.10
N ALA A 927 9.39 14.01 -45.84
CA ALA A 927 10.01 13.93 -44.51
C ALA A 927 9.96 15.27 -43.74
N THR A 928 8.77 15.82 -43.47
CA THR A 928 8.67 16.93 -42.53
C THR A 928 8.90 16.42 -41.09
N PRO A 929 9.70 17.12 -40.28
CA PRO A 929 10.07 16.66 -38.94
C PRO A 929 8.85 16.50 -38.00
N GLU A 930 7.76 17.23 -38.25
CA GLU A 930 6.53 17.18 -37.46
C GLU A 930 5.78 15.84 -37.60
N TYR A 931 5.63 15.33 -38.82
CA TYR A 931 4.94 14.06 -39.06
C TYR A 931 5.76 12.88 -38.52
N ILE A 932 7.09 12.94 -38.63
CA ILE A 932 8.00 11.97 -38.02
C ILE A 932 7.82 11.95 -36.50
N LEU A 933 7.83 13.10 -35.86
CA LEU A 933 7.62 13.22 -34.41
C LEU A 933 6.26 12.66 -34.00
N ARG A 934 5.21 12.96 -34.76
CA ARG A 934 3.85 12.48 -34.50
C ARG A 934 3.74 10.95 -34.59
N THR A 935 4.35 10.32 -35.59
CA THR A 935 4.42 8.85 -35.69
C THR A 935 5.24 8.25 -34.55
N ARG A 936 6.37 8.87 -34.17
CA ARG A 936 7.18 8.45 -33.01
C ARG A 936 6.37 8.47 -31.71
N ILE A 937 5.62 9.54 -31.47
CA ILE A 937 4.76 9.70 -30.29
C ILE A 937 3.64 8.65 -30.30
N TRP A 938 2.97 8.44 -31.45
CA TRP A 938 1.88 7.47 -31.57
C TRP A 938 2.36 6.04 -31.24
N ALA A 939 3.53 5.65 -31.77
CA ALA A 939 4.13 4.34 -31.50
C ALA A 939 4.61 4.23 -30.05
N SER A 940 5.26 5.27 -29.52
CA SER A 940 5.76 5.29 -28.12
C SER A 940 4.62 5.21 -27.11
N LEU A 941 3.46 5.82 -27.37
CA LEU A 941 2.31 5.76 -26.48
C LEU A 941 1.76 4.33 -26.30
N ARG A 942 1.95 3.45 -27.29
CA ARG A 942 1.44 2.08 -27.33
C ARG A 942 2.46 1.05 -26.86
N SER A 943 3.74 1.27 -27.16
CA SER A 943 4.83 0.32 -26.89
C SER A 943 5.73 0.70 -25.71
N GLN A 944 6.02 1.99 -25.48
CA GLN A 944 6.95 2.43 -24.44
C GLN A 944 6.23 2.70 -23.12
N THR A 945 6.62 1.96 -22.09
CA THR A 945 6.01 2.04 -20.77
C THR A 945 6.31 3.37 -20.11
N ILE A 946 7.54 3.88 -20.18
CA ILE A 946 7.90 5.16 -19.55
C ILE A 946 7.13 6.35 -20.16
N TYR A 947 7.06 6.44 -21.49
CA TYR A 947 6.32 7.51 -22.17
C TYR A 947 4.82 7.44 -21.86
N ARG A 948 4.23 6.24 -21.98
CA ARG A 948 2.82 5.99 -21.65
C ARG A 948 2.49 6.36 -20.22
N THR A 949 3.37 6.03 -19.28
CA THR A 949 3.21 6.35 -17.86
C THR A 949 3.27 7.86 -17.62
N ILE A 950 4.30 8.55 -18.14
CA ILE A 950 4.46 10.01 -18.03
C ILE A 950 3.24 10.71 -18.61
N SER A 951 2.85 10.39 -19.85
CA SER A 951 1.70 11.00 -20.53
C SER A 951 0.40 10.77 -19.74
N GLY A 952 0.18 9.53 -19.26
CA GLY A 952 -1.00 9.17 -18.47
C GLY A 952 -1.10 9.94 -17.15
N PHE A 953 -0.01 10.03 -16.38
CA PHE A 953 0.00 10.81 -15.13
C PHE A 953 -0.12 12.31 -15.38
N MET A 954 0.39 12.82 -16.50
CA MET A 954 0.25 14.23 -16.85
C MET A 954 -1.20 14.66 -17.15
N ASN A 955 -2.10 13.72 -17.43
CA ASN A 955 -3.53 14.02 -17.50
C ASN A 955 -4.11 14.50 -16.16
N TYR A 956 -3.48 14.21 -15.01
CA TYR A 956 -3.88 14.82 -13.73
C TYR A 956 -3.68 16.34 -13.74
N SER A 957 -2.56 16.83 -14.29
CA SER A 957 -2.33 18.28 -14.41
C SER A 957 -3.41 18.93 -15.27
N ARG A 958 -3.76 18.33 -16.41
CA ARG A 958 -4.83 18.81 -17.29
C ARG A 958 -6.19 18.78 -16.61
N ALA A 959 -6.50 17.72 -15.88
CA ALA A 959 -7.76 17.59 -15.14
C ALA A 959 -7.88 18.66 -14.03
N ILE A 960 -6.79 18.97 -13.32
CA ILE A 960 -6.80 20.01 -12.28
C ILE A 960 -7.04 21.40 -12.90
N LYS A 961 -6.42 21.70 -14.05
CA LYS A 961 -6.67 22.96 -14.78
C LYS A 961 -8.14 23.06 -15.19
N LEU A 962 -8.68 22.00 -15.80
CA LEU A 962 -10.09 21.92 -16.19
C LEU A 962 -11.04 22.10 -15.01
N MET A 963 -10.78 21.43 -13.88
CA MET A 963 -11.63 21.55 -12.69
C MET A 963 -11.57 22.96 -12.09
N TYR A 964 -10.40 23.59 -12.05
CA TYR A 964 -10.26 24.97 -11.61
C TYR A 964 -11.05 25.93 -12.52
N ASP A 965 -10.98 25.70 -13.83
CA ASP A 965 -11.73 26.47 -14.82
C ASP A 965 -13.26 26.34 -14.64
N VAL A 966 -13.74 25.14 -14.33
CA VAL A 966 -15.16 24.87 -14.09
C VAL A 966 -15.63 25.52 -12.78
N GLU A 967 -14.79 25.53 -11.73
CA GLU A 967 -15.12 26.14 -10.42
C GLU A 967 -15.12 27.67 -10.44
N TYR A 968 -14.24 28.29 -11.24
CA TYR A 968 -14.08 29.74 -11.32
C TYR A 968 -14.39 30.27 -12.74
N PRO A 969 -15.68 30.28 -13.15
CA PRO A 969 -16.06 30.78 -14.48
C PRO A 969 -15.84 32.30 -14.60
N LEU A 970 -15.35 32.73 -15.78
CA LEU A 970 -15.19 34.15 -16.14
C LEU A 970 -16.52 34.92 -15.99
N LYS A 971 -16.48 36.03 -15.26
CA LYS A 971 -17.53 37.06 -15.35
C LYS A 971 -17.25 37.87 -16.61
N ARG A 972 -18.25 38.08 -17.47
CA ARG A 972 -18.12 38.93 -18.68
C ARG A 972 -17.66 40.34 -18.26
N SER A 973 -16.39 40.65 -18.48
CA SER A 973 -15.76 41.96 -18.40
C SER A 973 -15.53 42.50 -19.81
N SER A 974 -15.15 43.77 -19.95
CA SER A 974 -14.93 44.45 -21.23
C SER A 974 -13.64 44.04 -21.95
N ASP A 975 -12.65 43.49 -21.23
CA ASP A 975 -11.36 43.02 -21.79
C ASP A 975 -11.26 41.49 -21.75
N PHE A 976 -11.79 40.83 -22.78
CA PHE A 976 -11.92 39.37 -22.80
C PHE A 976 -10.58 38.63 -22.94
N GLU A 977 -9.65 39.12 -23.78
CA GLU A 977 -8.40 38.41 -24.09
C GLU A 977 -7.40 38.39 -22.93
N SER A 978 -7.23 39.52 -22.22
CA SER A 978 -6.31 39.62 -21.08
C SER A 978 -6.81 38.80 -19.88
N ASP A 979 -8.12 38.79 -19.65
CA ASP A 979 -8.75 38.02 -18.58
C ASP A 979 -8.71 36.50 -18.84
N GLU A 980 -8.76 36.07 -20.11
CA GLU A 980 -8.60 34.67 -20.48
C GLU A 980 -7.16 34.17 -20.25
N LEU A 981 -6.16 34.96 -20.66
CA LEU A 981 -4.74 34.61 -20.47
C LEU A 981 -4.38 34.53 -18.98
N LEU A 982 -4.83 35.51 -18.19
CA LEU A 982 -4.65 35.52 -16.73
C LEU A 982 -5.32 34.32 -16.05
N ARG A 983 -6.46 33.86 -16.57
CA ARG A 983 -7.15 32.67 -16.06
C ARG A 983 -6.36 31.40 -16.36
N MET A 984 -5.89 31.23 -17.60
CA MET A 984 -5.06 30.08 -17.97
C MET A 984 -3.78 30.01 -17.14
N GLU A 985 -3.16 31.16 -16.87
CA GLU A 985 -2.01 31.30 -15.98
C GLU A 985 -2.35 30.83 -14.55
N LYS A 986 -3.43 31.35 -13.95
CA LYS A 986 -3.89 30.93 -12.62
C LYS A 986 -4.21 29.44 -12.53
N ALA A 987 -4.84 28.87 -13.55
CA ALA A 987 -5.13 27.44 -13.63
C ALA A 987 -3.82 26.61 -13.69
N ALA A 988 -2.83 27.07 -14.46
CA ALA A 988 -1.53 26.43 -14.56
C ALA A 988 -0.75 26.46 -13.24
N VAL A 989 -0.73 27.62 -12.57
CA VAL A 989 -0.14 27.80 -11.24
C VAL A 989 -0.82 26.88 -10.22
N MET A 990 -2.15 26.78 -10.26
CA MET A 990 -2.92 25.90 -9.38
C MET A 990 -2.56 24.42 -9.59
N ALA A 991 -2.42 23.99 -10.85
CA ALA A 991 -2.00 22.64 -11.18
C ALA A 991 -0.57 22.32 -10.70
N LEU A 992 0.38 23.24 -10.89
CA LEU A 992 1.77 23.10 -10.43
C LEU A 992 1.90 23.05 -8.90
N ARG A 993 0.99 23.73 -8.20
CA ARG A 993 0.89 23.71 -6.74
C ARG A 993 0.32 22.37 -6.23
N LYS A 994 -0.67 21.78 -6.90
CA LYS A 994 -1.34 20.55 -6.43
C LYS A 994 -0.71 19.25 -6.89
N PHE A 995 -0.11 19.21 -8.07
CA PHE A 995 0.43 17.99 -8.65
C PHE A 995 1.85 18.17 -9.15
N ARG A 996 2.71 17.21 -8.79
CA ARG A 996 4.09 17.13 -9.28
C ARG A 996 4.45 15.72 -9.67
N MET A 997 5.27 15.58 -10.70
CA MET A 997 5.77 14.29 -11.13
C MET A 997 7.30 14.31 -11.16
N VAL A 998 7.90 13.27 -10.57
CA VAL A 998 9.33 13.05 -10.55
C VAL A 998 9.62 11.72 -11.21
N VAL A 999 10.38 11.76 -12.30
CA VAL A 999 10.92 10.58 -12.97
C VAL A 999 12.35 10.40 -12.49
N SER A 1000 12.61 9.27 -11.86
CA SER A 1000 13.89 8.97 -11.24
C SER A 1000 14.61 7.93 -12.09
N MET A 1001 15.66 8.34 -12.80
CA MET A 1001 16.37 7.49 -13.77
C MET A 1001 17.78 7.19 -13.30
N GLN A 1002 18.13 5.90 -13.19
CA GLN A 1002 19.44 5.48 -12.68
C GLN A 1002 20.57 5.75 -13.68
N ARG A 1003 20.36 5.39 -14.95
CA ARG A 1003 21.34 5.56 -16.04
C ARG A 1003 21.41 6.99 -16.60
N MET A 1004 20.82 7.98 -15.93
CA MET A 1004 20.75 9.35 -16.44
C MET A 1004 22.13 10.01 -16.68
N ASN A 1005 23.17 9.59 -15.94
CA ASN A 1005 24.54 10.04 -16.19
C ASN A 1005 25.14 9.47 -17.47
N ASP A 1006 24.67 8.30 -17.89
CA ASP A 1006 25.20 7.53 -19.02
C ASP A 1006 24.29 7.65 -20.25
N PHE A 1007 23.48 8.72 -20.34
CA PHE A 1007 22.58 8.96 -21.47
C PHE A 1007 23.33 9.31 -22.74
N SER A 1008 22.93 8.65 -23.82
CA SER A 1008 23.28 8.99 -25.20
C SER A 1008 22.75 10.38 -25.59
N ALA A 1009 23.21 10.91 -26.73
CA ALA A 1009 22.74 12.20 -27.24
C ALA A 1009 21.23 12.19 -27.53
N GLU A 1010 20.73 11.11 -28.11
CA GLU A 1010 19.31 10.90 -28.44
C GLU A 1010 18.44 10.86 -27.17
N GLU A 1011 18.86 10.11 -26.14
CA GLU A 1011 18.13 10.03 -24.86
C GLU A 1011 18.06 11.39 -24.14
N ARG A 1012 19.08 12.24 -24.33
CA ARG A 1012 19.09 13.60 -23.78
C ARG A 1012 18.10 14.51 -24.51
N GLU A 1013 18.01 14.40 -25.83
CA GLU A 1013 17.04 15.13 -26.64
C GLU A 1013 15.60 14.70 -26.30
N ASP A 1014 15.35 13.40 -26.17
CA ASP A 1014 14.04 12.85 -25.79
C ASP A 1014 13.61 13.32 -24.39
N LYS A 1015 14.54 13.38 -23.44
CA LYS A 1015 14.30 13.96 -22.11
C LYS A 1015 13.88 15.43 -22.23
N GLU A 1016 14.59 16.22 -23.04
CA GLU A 1016 14.25 17.64 -23.25
C GLU A 1016 12.89 17.81 -23.92
N LEU A 1017 12.55 16.97 -24.90
CA LEU A 1017 11.24 16.95 -25.54
C LEU A 1017 10.13 16.76 -24.50
N ILE A 1018 10.26 15.80 -23.58
CA ILE A 1018 9.28 15.59 -22.51
C ILE A 1018 9.21 16.78 -21.56
N LEU A 1019 10.34 17.36 -21.17
CA LEU A 1019 10.37 18.52 -20.27
C LEU A 1019 9.71 19.75 -20.90
N ARG A 1020 9.85 19.94 -22.22
CA ARG A 1020 9.15 20.99 -22.97
C ARG A 1020 7.65 20.73 -23.05
N ALA A 1021 7.24 19.48 -23.32
CA ALA A 1021 5.84 19.09 -23.40
C ALA A 1021 5.13 19.15 -22.03
N TYR A 1022 5.85 18.86 -20.95
CA TYR A 1022 5.31 18.72 -19.60
C TYR A 1022 6.18 19.45 -18.57
N GLN A 1023 5.99 20.76 -18.45
CA GLN A 1023 6.75 21.63 -17.54
C GLN A 1023 6.66 21.23 -16.05
N SER A 1024 5.60 20.52 -15.63
CA SER A 1024 5.45 20.04 -14.25
C SER A 1024 6.19 18.72 -13.95
N CYS A 1025 6.79 18.09 -14.96
CA CYS A 1025 7.59 16.88 -14.82
C CYS A 1025 9.05 17.24 -14.50
N LYS A 1026 9.69 16.51 -13.59
CA LYS A 1026 11.11 16.62 -13.29
C LYS A 1026 11.82 15.29 -13.47
N PHE A 1027 13.01 15.31 -14.07
CA PHE A 1027 13.92 14.16 -14.14
C PHE A 1027 15.04 14.30 -13.11
N HIS A 1028 15.25 13.26 -12.30
CA HIS A 1028 16.31 13.21 -11.31
C HIS A 1028 17.11 11.92 -11.41
N ILE A 1029 18.42 12.00 -11.15
CA ILE A 1029 19.30 10.83 -11.08
C ILE A 1029 19.00 10.06 -9.80
N TRP A 1030 18.71 8.76 -9.91
CA TRP A 1030 18.72 7.86 -8.76
C TRP A 1030 20.06 7.14 -8.70
N ARG A 1031 20.95 7.56 -7.80
CA ARG A 1031 22.14 6.74 -7.53
C ARG A 1031 21.71 5.50 -6.76
N LYS A 1032 21.73 4.35 -7.44
CA LYS A 1032 21.79 3.05 -6.76
C LYS A 1032 23.14 3.02 -6.05
N MET A 1033 23.12 3.15 -4.72
CA MET A 1033 24.29 2.91 -3.89
C MET A 1033 24.43 1.43 -3.61
#